data_AF-A0A938SJX6-F1
#
_entry.id   AF-A0A938SJX6-F1
#
_cell.length_a   1.000
_cell.length_b   1.000
_cell.length_c   1.000
_cell.angle_alpha   90.00
_cell.angle_beta   90.00
_cell.angle_gamma   90.00
#
_symmetry.space_group_name_H-M   'P 1'
#
loop_
_entity.id
_entity.type
_entity.pdbx_description
1 polymer ?
#
loop_
_entity_poly.entity_id
_entity_poly.type
_entity_poly.pdbx_seq_one_letter_code
_entity_poly.pdbx_strand_id
1 'polypeptide(L)'
;MLDRTLMRWRWPHTAVALAILVPFLCCFGSVLSGARTFGYRDSVHWYYPLYAWIAARSSNGELPLWNPQQGIGAPVVSETTSALFYPGKLWFALPCGFALRYNLYVVSHVVMAMWGAYALARAWHTSRAAAGMCGLAYAFGGAVLFQYCNVVFLVGAAWLPIALLAAERAFSRASAVWALVLGVCLALMTLGGDPQAAYHTGLLTLLYATIRLRRRRRSASTDRSRVCGVQAVPEGPGWFRATSLLLIAAASGLLLASIQIVPAAAWARGSSRSVYSAPRNIYEVPDYLARQPASPTAAAADGHDRPSPWSGIAAGLFGTPPPNTHHELIYSFSVAPWRLAEALWPNSTGRPFPTNTRWLSAMGSEDRIWTPSLYLGLLPLLLGLSVWSVRDPASHIRWLSWTALLCLVGSFGWYGPGWIVRHLIQDSHATLGEPTGGVYWLAVVLLPGYAQFRFPAKLLVAASLALSVLAAIGFDRVLASDRARFRRTLAAVGGCSLAAGILVAASRGWWTAWLAGGRPDELFGPIDARGAWRDVLSSCLHTAAVCGAAWWLFRTDSRRASLTSVLLLLLTALELTRANAWMVLTVPATAMEGHGLISREPAPGDPVVRIYRPPERAWVPAEWRAAGSNDRVTETVQWDRATLYPHFHLQAPWGSVAAQGTLTPDDYQALLGVGDGRDPHPAALELLGTSYLVLPDGRRWPNARPLSARRSGDPAGARAWISDGAYPRAWVVHNVEQWPLTDSTDPAVARRLARQLLLPGGRRRDLRTSAVVESDPRHASPECSPPDPAAPPEVCQVTTERPGRLEVEVQLQSAGLVVLSQRYDIGWIAEARTGSSARRQIPIVRANRVMQGVFLPAGHHHLVVTFAPRALGWAAATSFVAWAATLIALAWHAWCGVRRRRSALRGDGRREPAEYR
;
A
#
# COMPACT_ATOMS: atom_id res chain seq x y z
N MET A 1 8.18 -51.08 -26.04
CA MET A 1 7.78 -50.45 -27.32
C MET A 1 6.97 -49.20 -26.97
N LEU A 2 7.49 -47.98 -26.78
CA LEU A 2 8.53 -47.23 -27.49
C LEU A 2 8.36 -47.32 -29.01
N ASP A 3 7.59 -46.36 -29.53
CA ASP A 3 8.03 -45.32 -30.47
C ASP A 3 7.04 -45.08 -31.64
N ARG A 4 6.98 -43.82 -32.09
CA ARG A 4 6.34 -43.30 -33.33
C ARG A 4 4.84 -42.98 -33.35
N THR A 5 4.42 -41.93 -32.65
CA THR A 5 3.36 -41.00 -33.15
C THR A 5 3.62 -39.53 -32.74
N LEU A 6 4.89 -39.14 -32.60
CA LEU A 6 5.30 -37.73 -32.45
C LEU A 6 5.79 -37.20 -33.80
N MET A 7 4.87 -36.73 -34.64
CA MET A 7 5.04 -35.78 -35.75
C MET A 7 3.67 -35.71 -36.46
N ARG A 8 2.95 -34.59 -36.63
CA ARG A 8 3.25 -33.15 -36.62
C ARG A 8 1.97 -32.42 -36.18
N TRP A 9 1.96 -31.74 -35.02
CA TRP A 9 0.94 -30.74 -34.69
C TRP A 9 1.67 -29.49 -34.17
N ARG A 10 2.01 -28.58 -35.10
CA ARG A 10 2.70 -27.30 -34.82
C ARG A 10 1.78 -26.20 -34.24
N TRP A 11 0.58 -26.56 -33.77
CA TRP A 11 -0.46 -25.60 -33.35
C TRP A 11 -0.76 -25.42 -31.83
N PRO A 12 -0.12 -26.09 -30.84
CA PRO A 12 -0.40 -25.80 -29.42
C PRO A 12 0.44 -24.66 -28.83
N HIS A 13 1.63 -24.37 -29.35
CA HIS A 13 2.50 -23.33 -28.79
C HIS A 13 2.07 -21.92 -29.16
N THR A 14 1.68 -21.72 -30.42
CA THR A 14 1.24 -20.40 -30.93
C THR A 14 -0.03 -19.93 -30.22
N ALA A 15 -1.01 -20.80 -30.03
CA ALA A 15 -2.25 -20.44 -29.35
C ALA A 15 -2.06 -20.14 -27.86
N VAL A 16 -1.20 -20.88 -27.16
CA VAL A 16 -0.84 -20.55 -25.76
C VAL A 16 -0.07 -19.24 -25.69
N ALA A 17 0.84 -18.98 -26.63
CA ALA A 17 1.55 -17.70 -26.73
C ALA A 17 0.57 -16.54 -26.98
N LEU A 18 -0.41 -16.71 -27.88
CA LEU A 18 -1.46 -15.73 -28.14
C LEU A 18 -2.34 -15.47 -26.91
N ALA A 19 -2.70 -16.51 -26.15
CA ALA A 19 -3.50 -16.37 -24.92
C ALA A 19 -2.79 -15.52 -23.85
N ILE A 20 -1.46 -15.45 -23.87
CA ILE A 20 -0.67 -14.61 -22.97
C ILE A 20 -0.42 -13.23 -23.61
N LEU A 21 -0.06 -13.20 -24.89
CA LEU A 21 0.36 -12.00 -25.59
C LEU A 21 -0.80 -11.02 -25.81
N VAL A 22 -2.00 -11.50 -26.11
CA VAL A 22 -3.16 -10.63 -26.40
C VAL A 22 -3.56 -9.80 -25.17
N PRO A 23 -3.85 -10.38 -23.98
CA PRO A 23 -4.16 -9.58 -22.80
C PRO A 23 -3.03 -8.62 -22.43
N PHE A 24 -1.78 -9.08 -22.56
CA PHE A 24 -0.60 -8.29 -22.27
C PHE A 24 -0.49 -7.06 -23.17
N LEU A 25 -0.58 -7.21 -24.49
CA LEU A 25 -0.49 -6.10 -25.44
C LEU A 25 -1.69 -5.15 -25.32
N CYS A 26 -2.91 -5.68 -25.11
CA CYS A 26 -4.08 -4.84 -24.92
C CYS A 26 -4.01 -3.99 -23.64
N CYS A 27 -3.44 -4.51 -22.56
CA CYS A 27 -3.31 -3.78 -21.30
C CYS A 27 -2.08 -2.87 -21.27
N PHE A 28 -0.94 -3.32 -21.79
CA PHE A 28 0.35 -2.68 -21.56
C PHE A 28 1.09 -2.26 -22.83
N GLY A 29 0.62 -2.63 -24.03
CA GLY A 29 1.31 -2.34 -25.29
C GLY A 29 1.63 -0.84 -25.47
N SER A 30 0.74 0.03 -25.00
CA SER A 30 0.89 1.48 -25.08
C SER A 30 2.03 2.06 -24.24
N VAL A 31 2.48 1.37 -23.18
CA VAL A 31 3.54 1.84 -22.27
C VAL A 31 4.92 1.25 -22.58
N LEU A 32 5.00 0.24 -23.46
CA LEU A 32 6.26 -0.48 -23.75
C LEU A 32 7.30 0.36 -24.51
N SER A 33 6.88 1.41 -25.22
CA SER A 33 7.80 2.33 -25.91
C SER A 33 8.37 3.42 -25.00
N GLY A 34 7.77 3.64 -23.82
CA GLY A 34 8.08 4.79 -22.95
C GLY A 34 7.44 6.12 -23.37
N ALA A 35 6.77 6.18 -24.53
CA ALA A 35 6.05 7.39 -24.96
C ALA A 35 4.81 7.70 -24.11
N ARG A 36 4.29 6.68 -23.42
CA ARG A 36 3.19 6.79 -22.44
C ARG A 36 3.61 6.14 -21.13
N THR A 37 3.00 6.58 -20.03
CA THR A 37 3.19 6.02 -18.69
C THR A 37 1.84 5.80 -18.02
N PHE A 38 1.81 5.07 -16.90
CA PHE A 38 0.61 4.88 -16.09
C PHE A 38 0.12 6.22 -15.55
N GLY A 39 -1.20 6.46 -15.67
CA GLY A 39 -1.80 7.78 -15.55
C GLY A 39 -2.76 7.98 -14.38
N TYR A 40 -2.86 7.04 -13.43
CA TYR A 40 -3.94 7.04 -12.45
C TYR A 40 -3.51 6.78 -10.99
N ARG A 41 -4.15 7.49 -10.05
CA ARG A 41 -3.92 7.43 -8.60
C ARG A 41 -2.43 7.53 -8.23
N ASP A 42 -2.02 6.81 -7.19
CA ASP A 42 -0.70 6.91 -6.57
C ASP A 42 0.43 6.54 -7.54
N SER A 43 0.17 5.76 -8.59
CA SER A 43 1.18 5.49 -9.63
C SER A 43 1.70 6.75 -10.29
N VAL A 44 0.90 7.81 -10.35
CA VAL A 44 1.31 9.10 -10.94
C VAL A 44 1.83 10.03 -9.87
N HIS A 45 0.98 10.45 -8.95
CA HIS A 45 1.28 11.61 -8.12
C HIS A 45 2.13 11.24 -6.89
N TRP A 46 2.35 9.93 -6.61
CA TRP A 46 3.10 9.43 -5.47
C TRP A 46 4.37 8.68 -5.87
N TYR A 47 4.23 7.50 -6.51
CA TYR A 47 5.35 6.59 -6.78
C TYR A 47 6.27 7.11 -7.89
N TYR A 48 5.72 7.68 -8.97
CA TYR A 48 6.54 8.14 -10.08
C TYR A 48 7.51 9.28 -9.65
N PRO A 49 7.06 10.40 -9.05
CA PRO A 49 7.95 11.45 -8.54
C PRO A 49 8.94 10.94 -7.49
N LEU A 50 8.48 10.12 -6.53
CA LEU A 50 9.34 9.59 -5.48
C LEU A 50 10.44 8.70 -6.05
N TYR A 51 10.10 7.82 -7.00
CA TYR A 51 11.08 6.90 -7.58
C TYR A 51 12.00 7.63 -8.55
N ALA A 52 11.53 8.67 -9.25
CA ALA A 52 12.36 9.55 -10.06
C ALA A 52 13.39 10.28 -9.19
N TRP A 53 12.94 10.83 -8.06
CA TRP A 53 13.81 11.50 -7.10
C TRP A 53 14.86 10.55 -6.53
N ILE A 54 14.48 9.36 -6.06
CA ILE A 54 15.43 8.35 -5.57
C ILE A 54 16.43 7.96 -6.67
N ALA A 55 15.96 7.68 -7.89
CA ALA A 55 16.82 7.25 -8.99
C ALA A 55 17.84 8.31 -9.39
N ALA A 56 17.43 9.59 -9.45
CA ALA A 56 18.30 10.71 -9.78
C ALA A 56 19.39 10.94 -8.72
N ARG A 57 19.07 10.75 -7.43
CA ARG A 57 20.05 10.83 -6.34
C ARG A 57 21.03 9.66 -6.39
N SER A 58 20.53 8.44 -6.54
CA SER A 58 21.34 7.22 -6.63
C SER A 58 22.31 7.25 -7.81
N SER A 59 21.91 7.81 -8.96
CA SER A 59 22.79 7.95 -10.13
C SER A 59 23.97 8.92 -9.90
N ASN A 60 23.84 9.84 -8.94
CA ASN A 60 24.89 10.77 -8.54
C ASN A 60 25.78 10.22 -7.41
N GLY A 61 25.64 8.92 -7.07
CA GLY A 61 26.37 8.29 -5.97
C GLY A 61 25.83 8.63 -4.58
N GLU A 62 24.66 9.27 -4.49
CA GLU A 62 24.02 9.59 -3.22
C GLU A 62 23.02 8.49 -2.84
N LEU A 63 23.12 7.91 -1.64
CA LEU A 63 22.07 7.08 -1.06
C LEU A 63 21.14 7.97 -0.20
N PRO A 64 19.94 8.34 -0.68
CA PRO A 64 19.13 9.34 0.01
C PRO A 64 18.40 8.74 1.21
N LEU A 65 19.06 8.70 2.37
CA LEU A 65 18.44 8.22 3.62
C LEU A 65 17.41 9.19 4.19
N TRP A 66 17.53 10.48 3.83
CA TRP A 66 16.68 11.56 4.30
C TRP A 66 16.21 12.45 3.14
N ASN A 67 14.93 12.80 3.13
CA ASN A 67 14.35 13.70 2.15
C ASN A 67 14.06 15.06 2.79
N PRO A 68 14.82 16.14 2.48
CA PRO A 68 14.57 17.47 3.02
C PRO A 68 13.35 18.16 2.42
N GLN A 69 12.82 17.62 1.31
CA GLN A 69 11.71 18.22 0.54
C GLN A 69 10.33 17.77 1.02
N GLN A 70 10.22 16.76 1.89
CA GLN A 70 8.93 16.33 2.45
C GLN A 70 8.75 16.86 3.87
N GLY A 71 7.70 17.64 4.10
CA GLY A 71 7.49 18.33 5.37
C GLY A 71 8.61 19.34 5.64
N ILE A 72 9.24 19.20 6.80
CA ILE A 72 10.52 19.83 7.15
C ILE A 72 11.67 18.81 7.20
N GLY A 73 11.51 17.70 6.48
CA GLY A 73 12.42 16.57 6.44
C GLY A 73 11.74 15.25 6.83
N ALA A 74 11.96 14.18 6.06
CA ALA A 74 11.42 12.84 6.32
C ALA A 74 12.47 11.73 6.09
N PRO A 75 12.50 10.67 6.94
CA PRO A 75 13.43 9.55 6.76
C PRO A 75 12.94 8.59 5.67
N VAL A 76 13.57 8.66 4.49
CA VAL A 76 13.27 7.77 3.35
C VAL A 76 13.48 6.31 3.72
N VAL A 77 14.51 6.04 4.52
CA VAL A 77 14.87 4.70 4.99
C VAL A 77 13.77 4.03 5.84
N SER A 78 13.00 4.84 6.58
CA SER A 78 11.93 4.34 7.44
C SER A 78 10.59 4.24 6.70
N GLU A 79 10.45 4.96 5.58
CA GLU A 79 9.26 4.95 4.75
C GLU A 79 9.24 3.72 3.85
N THR A 80 8.45 2.72 4.24
CA THR A 80 8.34 1.44 3.51
C THR A 80 7.96 1.60 2.04
N THR A 81 7.17 2.62 1.67
CA THR A 81 6.74 2.82 0.27
C THR A 81 7.84 3.33 -0.66
N SER A 82 8.96 3.82 -0.11
CA SER A 82 10.16 4.16 -0.90
C SER A 82 10.74 2.93 -1.62
N ALA A 83 10.60 1.76 -0.99
CA ALA A 83 11.17 0.49 -1.41
C ALA A 83 12.68 0.62 -1.73
N LEU A 84 13.40 1.43 -0.94
CA LEU A 84 14.79 1.81 -1.19
C LEU A 84 15.72 0.59 -1.34
N PHE A 85 15.52 -0.44 -0.52
CA PHE A 85 16.34 -1.64 -0.48
C PHE A 85 15.77 -2.82 -1.28
N TYR A 86 14.72 -2.60 -2.09
CA TYR A 86 14.12 -3.67 -2.87
C TYR A 86 14.95 -3.98 -4.13
N PRO A 87 15.43 -5.22 -4.33
CA PRO A 87 16.21 -5.58 -5.52
C PRO A 87 15.48 -5.37 -6.86
N GLY A 88 14.14 -5.37 -6.86
CA GLY A 88 13.38 -5.05 -8.07
C GLY A 88 13.61 -3.63 -8.59
N LYS A 89 14.19 -2.72 -7.78
CA LYS A 89 14.58 -1.38 -8.22
C LYS A 89 15.72 -1.34 -9.24
N LEU A 90 16.38 -2.47 -9.53
CA LEU A 90 17.42 -2.55 -10.55
C LEU A 90 16.94 -2.11 -11.95
N TRP A 91 15.63 -2.16 -12.24
CA TRP A 91 15.05 -1.56 -13.45
C TRP A 91 15.39 -0.07 -13.63
N PHE A 92 15.57 0.68 -12.53
CA PHE A 92 15.89 2.11 -12.58
C PHE A 92 17.36 2.40 -12.95
N ALA A 93 18.21 1.38 -13.03
CA ALA A 93 19.60 1.49 -13.50
C ALA A 93 19.75 1.34 -15.02
N LEU A 94 18.69 0.98 -15.76
CA LEU A 94 18.76 0.80 -17.22
C LEU A 94 19.06 2.12 -17.96
N PRO A 95 19.83 2.11 -19.05
CA PRO A 95 20.20 3.31 -19.81
C PRO A 95 19.09 3.75 -20.80
N CYS A 96 17.86 3.95 -20.31
CA CYS A 96 16.72 4.42 -21.11
C CYS A 96 15.93 5.52 -20.38
N GLY A 97 14.90 6.12 -20.99
CA GLY A 97 14.09 7.17 -20.34
C GLY A 97 13.39 6.68 -19.06
N PHE A 98 13.23 7.56 -18.07
CA PHE A 98 12.67 7.18 -16.76
C PHE A 98 11.26 6.57 -16.86
N ALA A 99 10.41 7.11 -17.75
CA ALA A 99 9.07 6.56 -18.00
C ALA A 99 9.13 5.07 -18.39
N LEU A 100 10.04 4.70 -19.30
CA LEU A 100 10.21 3.30 -19.69
C LEU A 100 10.72 2.44 -18.52
N ARG A 101 11.69 2.92 -17.72
CA ARG A 101 12.17 2.21 -16.52
C ARG A 101 11.03 1.92 -15.54
N TYR A 102 10.19 2.92 -15.29
CA TYR A 102 9.03 2.80 -14.42
C TYR A 102 7.99 1.82 -14.99
N ASN A 103 7.72 1.90 -16.29
CA ASN A 103 6.78 0.99 -16.95
C ASN A 103 7.24 -0.47 -16.87
N LEU A 104 8.52 -0.73 -17.15
CA LEU A 104 9.12 -2.07 -17.05
C LEU A 104 9.07 -2.60 -15.61
N TYR A 105 9.33 -1.73 -14.63
CA TYR A 105 9.17 -2.09 -13.21
C TYR A 105 7.74 -2.57 -12.91
N VAL A 106 6.71 -1.82 -13.29
CA VAL A 106 5.31 -2.21 -13.03
C VAL A 106 4.91 -3.48 -13.80
N VAL A 107 5.17 -3.52 -15.12
CA VAL A 107 4.76 -4.62 -16.00
C VAL A 107 5.43 -5.94 -15.62
N SER A 108 6.71 -5.91 -15.22
CA SER A 108 7.43 -7.12 -14.79
C SER A 108 6.81 -7.77 -13.55
N HIS A 109 6.24 -6.99 -12.63
CA HIS A 109 5.54 -7.55 -11.46
C HIS A 109 4.21 -8.20 -11.83
N VAL A 110 3.49 -7.68 -12.82
CA VAL A 110 2.28 -8.35 -13.35
C VAL A 110 2.65 -9.69 -13.99
N VAL A 111 3.73 -9.73 -14.77
CA VAL A 111 4.25 -10.98 -15.38
C VAL A 111 4.70 -11.96 -14.30
N MET A 112 5.36 -11.47 -13.24
CA MET A 112 5.77 -12.29 -12.10
C MET A 112 4.57 -12.88 -11.36
N ALA A 113 3.50 -12.11 -11.14
CA ALA A 113 2.26 -12.59 -10.54
C ALA A 113 1.64 -13.73 -11.38
N MET A 114 1.56 -13.54 -12.70
CA MET A 114 1.05 -14.55 -13.64
C MET A 114 1.88 -15.84 -13.61
N TRP A 115 3.20 -15.72 -13.70
CA TRP A 115 4.11 -16.86 -13.69
C TRP A 115 4.09 -17.59 -12.35
N GLY A 116 4.08 -16.86 -11.24
CA GLY A 116 4.01 -17.44 -9.90
C GLY A 116 2.73 -18.25 -9.71
N ALA A 117 1.57 -17.72 -10.11
CA ALA A 117 0.29 -18.42 -10.02
C ALA A 117 0.26 -19.67 -10.91
N TYR A 118 0.79 -19.58 -12.14
CA TYR A 118 0.99 -20.73 -13.01
C TYR A 118 1.84 -21.82 -12.33
N ALA A 119 2.99 -21.44 -11.76
CA ALA A 119 3.91 -22.36 -11.11
C ALA A 119 3.31 -23.01 -9.85
N LEU A 120 2.53 -22.25 -9.08
CA LEU A 120 1.79 -22.73 -7.92
C LEU A 120 0.74 -23.78 -8.34
N ALA A 121 -0.08 -23.48 -9.34
CA ALA A 121 -1.06 -24.43 -9.86
C ALA A 121 -0.40 -25.74 -10.33
N ARG A 122 0.74 -25.64 -11.04
CA ARG A 122 1.51 -26.82 -11.48
C ARG A 122 2.06 -27.66 -10.34
N ALA A 123 2.28 -27.08 -9.16
CA ALA A 123 2.74 -27.84 -7.99
C ALA A 123 1.69 -28.84 -7.47
N TRP A 124 0.40 -28.62 -7.76
CA TRP A 124 -0.67 -29.59 -7.51
C TRP A 124 -1.11 -30.34 -8.77
N HIS A 125 -0.16 -30.56 -9.70
CA HIS A 125 -0.30 -31.45 -10.85
C HIS A 125 -1.35 -31.08 -11.92
N THR A 126 -1.85 -29.84 -11.95
CA THR A 126 -2.83 -29.39 -12.96
C THR A 126 -2.26 -29.31 -14.39
N SER A 127 -3.04 -29.49 -15.45
CA SER A 127 -2.55 -29.40 -16.82
C SER A 127 -1.93 -28.02 -17.14
N ARG A 128 -1.08 -27.95 -18.19
CA ARG A 128 -0.47 -26.67 -18.60
C ARG A 128 -1.50 -25.62 -18.99
N ALA A 129 -2.60 -26.03 -19.62
CA ALA A 129 -3.69 -25.14 -19.99
C ALA A 129 -4.44 -24.62 -18.75
N ALA A 130 -4.77 -25.51 -17.81
CA ALA A 130 -5.39 -25.14 -16.54
C ALA A 130 -4.52 -24.17 -15.72
N ALA A 131 -3.22 -24.45 -15.62
CA ALA A 131 -2.27 -23.55 -14.96
C ALA A 131 -2.14 -22.21 -15.69
N GLY A 132 -2.19 -22.21 -17.04
CA GLY A 132 -2.23 -20.99 -17.84
C GLY A 132 -3.46 -20.13 -17.52
N MET A 133 -4.63 -20.77 -17.40
CA MET A 133 -5.87 -20.10 -17.01
C MET A 133 -5.77 -19.51 -15.60
N CYS A 134 -5.17 -20.23 -14.64
CA CYS A 134 -4.89 -19.70 -13.30
C CYS A 134 -3.99 -18.46 -13.34
N GLY A 135 -2.92 -18.50 -14.15
CA GLY A 135 -2.02 -17.36 -14.31
C GLY A 135 -2.75 -16.13 -14.87
N LEU A 136 -3.54 -16.31 -15.91
CA LEU A 136 -4.33 -15.25 -16.54
C LEU A 136 -5.38 -14.67 -15.58
N ALA A 137 -6.19 -15.53 -14.96
CA ALA A 137 -7.23 -15.13 -14.02
C ALA A 137 -6.65 -14.35 -12.85
N TYR A 138 -5.51 -14.79 -12.31
CA TYR A 138 -4.87 -14.09 -11.20
C TYR A 138 -4.32 -12.72 -11.63
N ALA A 139 -3.50 -12.66 -12.68
CA ALA A 139 -2.79 -11.42 -13.05
C ALA A 139 -3.67 -10.37 -13.74
N PHE A 140 -4.64 -10.81 -14.56
CA PHE A 140 -5.55 -9.94 -15.30
C PHE A 140 -6.94 -9.83 -14.66
N GLY A 141 -7.17 -10.50 -13.53
CA GLY A 141 -8.34 -10.27 -12.68
C GLY A 141 -8.29 -8.91 -12.00
N GLY A 142 -9.45 -8.32 -11.73
CA GLY A 142 -9.54 -6.93 -11.29
C GLY A 142 -8.74 -6.59 -10.02
N ALA A 143 -8.74 -7.51 -9.05
CA ALA A 143 -8.06 -7.32 -7.76
C ALA A 143 -6.52 -7.21 -7.85
N VAL A 144 -5.90 -7.76 -8.90
CA VAL A 144 -4.44 -7.72 -9.10
C VAL A 144 -4.07 -6.75 -10.21
N LEU A 145 -4.76 -6.80 -11.35
CA LEU A 145 -4.45 -5.94 -12.49
C LEU A 145 -4.46 -4.47 -12.08
N PHE A 146 -5.48 -4.04 -11.32
CA PHE A 146 -5.61 -2.66 -10.90
C PHE A 146 -4.54 -2.20 -9.91
N GLN A 147 -3.76 -3.10 -9.30
CA GLN A 147 -2.68 -2.73 -8.39
C GLN A 147 -1.50 -2.02 -9.09
N TYR A 148 -1.48 -1.95 -10.43
CA TYR A 148 -0.54 -1.07 -11.14
C TYR A 148 -0.61 0.38 -10.64
N CYS A 149 -1.80 0.82 -10.18
CA CYS A 149 -2.00 2.17 -9.65
C CYS A 149 -1.50 2.33 -8.19
N ASN A 150 -1.18 1.23 -7.50
CA ASN A 150 -0.58 1.21 -6.17
C ASN A 150 0.62 0.24 -6.14
N VAL A 151 1.74 0.69 -6.70
CA VAL A 151 2.81 -0.20 -7.18
C VAL A 151 3.39 -1.13 -6.09
N VAL A 152 3.54 -0.67 -4.85
CA VAL A 152 4.07 -1.52 -3.76
C VAL A 152 3.16 -2.70 -3.42
N PHE A 153 1.84 -2.55 -3.54
CA PHE A 153 0.90 -3.65 -3.31
C PHE A 153 0.89 -4.64 -4.48
N LEU A 154 1.21 -4.18 -5.70
CA LEU A 154 1.47 -5.08 -6.83
C LEU A 154 2.72 -5.93 -6.57
N VAL A 155 3.77 -5.39 -5.92
CA VAL A 155 4.93 -6.18 -5.49
C VAL A 155 4.50 -7.31 -4.54
N GLY A 156 3.69 -6.98 -3.53
CA GLY A 156 3.10 -7.97 -2.62
C GLY A 156 2.30 -9.05 -3.38
N ALA A 157 1.40 -8.65 -4.27
CA ALA A 157 0.61 -9.58 -5.08
C ALA A 157 1.50 -10.49 -5.96
N ALA A 158 2.58 -9.96 -6.53
CA ALA A 158 3.45 -10.72 -7.41
C ALA A 158 4.26 -11.81 -6.68
N TRP A 159 4.70 -11.53 -5.44
CA TRP A 159 5.44 -12.49 -4.62
C TRP A 159 4.54 -13.53 -3.93
N LEU A 160 3.27 -13.20 -3.65
CA LEU A 160 2.34 -14.09 -2.96
C LEU A 160 2.29 -15.52 -3.53
N PRO A 161 2.07 -15.77 -4.83
CA PRO A 161 1.99 -17.14 -5.33
C PRO A 161 3.33 -17.89 -5.27
N ILE A 162 4.46 -17.19 -5.40
CA ILE A 162 5.81 -17.77 -5.26
C ILE A 162 6.05 -18.17 -3.80
N ALA A 163 5.63 -17.33 -2.85
CA ALA A 163 5.70 -17.61 -1.43
C ALA A 163 4.86 -18.84 -1.05
N LEU A 164 3.61 -18.93 -1.53
CA LEU A 164 2.76 -20.10 -1.28
C LEU A 164 3.28 -21.37 -1.96
N LEU A 165 3.97 -21.25 -3.11
CA LEU A 165 4.68 -22.37 -3.72
C LEU A 165 5.87 -22.83 -2.87
N ALA A 166 6.62 -21.89 -2.30
CA ALA A 166 7.70 -22.20 -1.37
C ALA A 166 7.16 -22.87 -0.10
N ALA A 167 6.05 -22.39 0.46
CA ALA A 167 5.33 -23.02 1.57
C ALA A 167 4.91 -24.46 1.22
N GLU A 168 4.29 -24.67 0.05
CA GLU A 168 3.91 -26.01 -0.40
C GLU A 168 5.11 -26.96 -0.44
N ARG A 169 6.25 -26.51 -0.99
CA ARG A 169 7.47 -27.33 -1.07
C ARG A 169 8.12 -27.54 0.30
N ALA A 170 8.07 -26.56 1.19
CA ALA A 170 8.58 -26.67 2.55
C ALA A 170 7.83 -27.77 3.30
N PHE A 171 6.50 -27.81 3.24
CA PHE A 171 5.71 -28.83 3.92
C PHE A 171 5.68 -30.16 3.17
N SER A 172 5.51 -30.21 1.86
CA SER A 172 5.47 -31.49 1.12
C SER A 172 6.80 -32.24 1.14
N ARG A 173 7.92 -31.53 1.24
CA ARG A 173 9.28 -32.13 1.26
C ARG A 173 9.95 -32.04 2.63
N ALA A 174 9.24 -31.52 3.64
CA ALA A 174 9.76 -31.24 4.98
C ALA A 174 11.12 -30.50 4.95
N SER A 175 11.26 -29.51 4.08
CA SER A 175 12.55 -28.92 3.69
C SER A 175 12.77 -27.53 4.26
N ALA A 176 13.81 -27.40 5.10
CA ALA A 176 14.24 -26.10 5.65
C ALA A 176 14.69 -25.11 4.57
N VAL A 177 15.25 -25.59 3.46
CA VAL A 177 15.64 -24.73 2.34
C VAL A 177 14.44 -24.04 1.72
N TRP A 178 13.32 -24.75 1.54
CA TRP A 178 12.10 -24.11 1.04
C TRP A 178 11.44 -23.20 2.09
N ALA A 179 11.62 -23.46 3.38
CA ALA A 179 11.24 -22.52 4.43
C ALA A 179 12.09 -21.22 4.38
N LEU A 180 13.40 -21.33 4.09
CA LEU A 180 14.26 -20.16 3.83
C LEU A 180 13.81 -19.41 2.58
N VAL A 181 13.46 -20.11 1.48
CA VAL A 181 12.90 -19.45 0.28
C VAL A 181 11.59 -18.73 0.58
N LEU A 182 10.72 -19.31 1.43
CA LEU A 182 9.53 -18.61 1.91
C LEU A 182 9.93 -17.34 2.69
N GLY A 183 10.89 -17.42 3.60
CA GLY A 183 11.42 -16.25 4.31
C GLY A 183 11.97 -15.16 3.38
N VAL A 184 12.70 -15.55 2.32
CA VAL A 184 13.14 -14.63 1.26
C VAL A 184 11.95 -13.94 0.58
N CYS A 185 10.88 -14.67 0.26
CA CYS A 185 9.69 -14.06 -0.33
C CYS A 185 9.03 -13.05 0.63
N LEU A 186 8.88 -13.40 1.92
CA LEU A 186 8.35 -12.50 2.95
C LEU A 186 9.20 -11.24 3.11
N ALA A 187 10.53 -11.39 3.05
CA ALA A 187 11.46 -10.28 3.08
C ALA A 187 11.30 -9.38 1.85
N LEU A 188 11.21 -9.95 0.64
CA LEU A 188 11.07 -9.19 -0.60
C LEU A 188 9.72 -8.45 -0.71
N MET A 189 8.65 -9.00 -0.15
CA MET A 189 7.36 -8.31 0.01
C MET A 189 7.49 -7.08 0.92
N THR A 190 8.23 -7.22 2.02
CA THR A 190 8.46 -6.15 2.99
C THR A 190 9.39 -5.06 2.44
N LEU A 191 10.52 -5.46 1.84
CA LEU A 191 11.47 -4.56 1.19
C LEU A 191 10.83 -3.83 0.01
N GLY A 192 9.93 -4.50 -0.71
CA GLY A 192 9.13 -3.94 -1.81
C GLY A 192 8.03 -2.96 -1.36
N GLY A 193 7.86 -2.75 -0.05
CA GLY A 193 6.96 -1.76 0.53
C GLY A 193 5.59 -2.29 0.98
N ASP A 194 5.39 -3.61 1.02
CA ASP A 194 4.14 -4.23 1.47
C ASP A 194 4.35 -5.25 2.62
N PRO A 195 4.72 -4.79 3.83
CA PRO A 195 4.80 -5.65 5.01
C PRO A 195 3.46 -6.30 5.37
N GLN A 196 2.33 -5.70 4.98
CA GLN A 196 0.99 -6.25 5.25
C GLN A 196 0.78 -7.54 4.45
N ALA A 197 1.15 -7.57 3.17
CA ALA A 197 1.05 -8.79 2.37
C ALA A 197 1.99 -9.90 2.87
N ALA A 198 3.18 -9.55 3.39
CA ALA A 198 4.05 -10.52 4.07
C ALA A 198 3.36 -11.14 5.30
N TYR A 199 2.72 -10.31 6.13
CA TYR A 199 1.94 -10.75 7.29
C TYR A 199 0.80 -11.70 6.87
N HIS A 200 0.00 -11.30 5.88
CA HIS A 200 -1.09 -12.13 5.35
C HIS A 200 -0.58 -13.47 4.82
N THR A 201 0.53 -13.48 4.09
CA THR A 201 1.16 -14.71 3.58
C THR A 201 1.59 -15.65 4.71
N GLY A 202 2.12 -15.10 5.81
CA GLY A 202 2.41 -15.85 7.02
C GLY A 202 1.16 -16.52 7.62
N LEU A 203 0.06 -15.77 7.78
CA LEU A 203 -1.21 -16.30 8.26
C LEU A 203 -1.78 -17.41 7.36
N LEU A 204 -1.73 -17.21 6.03
CA LEU A 204 -2.18 -18.21 5.06
C LEU A 204 -1.35 -19.49 5.13
N THR A 205 -0.04 -19.36 5.33
CA THR A 205 0.89 -20.47 5.52
C THR A 205 0.60 -21.22 6.82
N LEU A 206 0.31 -20.50 7.91
CA LEU A 206 -0.08 -21.09 9.19
C LEU A 206 -1.41 -21.85 9.08
N LEU A 207 -2.41 -21.28 8.40
CA LEU A 207 -3.68 -21.95 8.11
C LEU A 207 -3.44 -23.23 7.31
N TYR A 208 -2.57 -23.17 6.29
CA TYR A 208 -2.23 -24.33 5.48
C TYR A 208 -1.60 -25.46 6.30
N ALA A 209 -0.61 -25.13 7.13
CA ALA A 209 0.07 -26.07 8.02
C ALA A 209 -0.93 -26.73 8.98
N THR A 210 -1.83 -25.94 9.58
CA THR A 210 -2.84 -26.43 10.52
C THR A 210 -3.79 -27.43 9.87
N ILE A 211 -4.26 -27.17 8.64
CA ILE A 211 -5.15 -28.06 7.90
C ILE A 211 -4.45 -29.38 7.52
N ARG A 212 -3.16 -29.36 7.19
CA ARG A 212 -2.39 -30.59 6.91
C ARG A 212 -2.19 -31.44 8.16
N LEU A 213 -1.81 -30.82 9.29
CA LEU A 213 -1.52 -31.52 10.55
C LEU A 213 -2.75 -32.23 11.14
N ARG A 214 -3.93 -31.60 11.08
CA ARG A 214 -5.18 -32.20 11.58
C ARG A 214 -5.60 -33.47 10.81
N ARG A 215 -5.27 -33.56 9.51
CA ARG A 215 -5.55 -34.76 8.70
C ARG A 215 -4.72 -35.95 9.14
N ARG A 216 -3.43 -35.74 9.45
CA ARG A 216 -2.53 -36.83 9.89
C ARG A 216 -3.03 -37.51 11.17
N ARG A 217 -3.56 -36.73 12.13
CA ARG A 217 -4.15 -37.28 13.37
C ARG A 217 -5.38 -38.16 13.11
N ARG A 218 -6.24 -37.79 12.15
CA ARG A 218 -7.43 -38.58 11.79
C ARG A 218 -7.09 -39.80 10.93
N SER A 219 -6.11 -39.70 10.04
CA SER A 219 -5.68 -40.85 9.22
C SER A 219 -4.95 -41.91 10.05
N ALA A 220 -4.21 -41.49 11.10
CA ALA A 220 -3.60 -42.42 12.06
C ALA A 220 -4.64 -43.16 12.94
N SER A 221 -5.89 -42.70 12.98
CA SER A 221 -6.97 -43.33 13.76
C SER A 221 -7.99 -44.10 12.91
N THR A 222 -7.89 -44.07 11.58
CA THR A 222 -8.83 -44.78 10.69
C THR A 222 -8.11 -45.28 9.44
N ASP A 223 -7.76 -46.57 9.46
CA ASP A 223 -7.39 -47.32 8.27
C ASP A 223 -8.65 -47.63 7.42
N ARG A 224 -8.45 -47.79 6.11
CA ARG A 224 -9.39 -48.24 5.07
C ARG A 224 -10.47 -47.26 4.58
N SER A 225 -10.14 -46.48 3.54
CA SER A 225 -10.92 -46.49 2.28
C SER A 225 -10.27 -45.62 1.21
N ARG A 226 -9.83 -46.26 0.12
CA ARG A 226 -9.41 -45.62 -1.12
C ARG A 226 -10.65 -45.31 -1.94
N VAL A 227 -11.01 -44.03 -2.08
CA VAL A 227 -11.99 -43.58 -3.08
C VAL A 227 -11.52 -42.28 -3.74
N CYS A 228 -11.66 -42.25 -5.07
CA CYS A 228 -11.46 -41.17 -6.04
C CYS A 228 -10.02 -40.86 -6.49
N GLY A 229 -9.80 -40.94 -7.82
CA GLY A 229 -8.54 -40.83 -8.57
C GLY A 229 -7.82 -39.48 -8.55
N VAL A 230 -7.78 -38.79 -7.41
CA VAL A 230 -6.83 -37.70 -7.13
C VAL A 230 -5.65 -38.32 -6.40
N GLN A 231 -4.44 -38.26 -6.97
CA GLN A 231 -3.25 -38.81 -6.32
C GLN A 231 -3.05 -38.20 -4.93
N ALA A 232 -2.85 -39.06 -3.93
CA ALA A 232 -2.61 -38.62 -2.56
C ALA A 232 -1.29 -37.82 -2.47
N VAL A 233 -1.39 -36.57 -2.02
CA VAL A 233 -0.21 -35.74 -1.69
C VAL A 233 0.56 -36.42 -0.55
N PRO A 234 1.90 -36.52 -0.60
CA PRO A 234 2.71 -37.13 0.46
C PRO A 234 2.37 -36.60 1.85
N GLU A 235 2.39 -37.48 2.86
CA GLU A 235 2.18 -37.09 4.24
C GLU A 235 3.21 -36.02 4.65
N GLY A 236 2.72 -34.87 5.12
CA GLY A 236 3.57 -33.76 5.52
C GLY A 236 4.30 -34.01 6.85
N PRO A 237 5.21 -33.11 7.26
CA PRO A 237 5.95 -33.22 8.51
C PRO A 237 5.02 -33.30 9.73
N GLY A 238 5.48 -33.96 10.79
CA GLY A 238 4.86 -33.88 12.12
C GLY A 238 4.86 -32.46 12.68
N TRP A 239 4.09 -32.25 13.74
CA TRP A 239 3.82 -30.92 14.30
C TRP A 239 5.10 -30.15 14.67
N PHE A 240 6.05 -30.79 15.37
CA PHE A 240 7.33 -30.18 15.73
C PHE A 240 8.07 -29.63 14.51
N ARG A 241 8.26 -30.48 13.49
CA ARG A 241 8.98 -30.10 12.28
C ARG A 241 8.23 -29.04 11.47
N ALA A 242 6.89 -29.09 11.42
CA ALA A 242 6.09 -28.05 10.79
C ALA A 242 6.25 -26.70 11.50
N THR A 243 6.23 -26.68 12.84
CA THR A 243 6.50 -25.48 13.64
C THR A 243 7.92 -24.96 13.40
N SER A 244 8.94 -25.82 13.36
CA SER A 244 10.31 -25.41 13.04
C SER A 244 10.42 -24.77 11.66
N LEU A 245 9.75 -25.31 10.64
CA LEU A 245 9.75 -24.72 9.28
C LEU A 245 9.08 -23.35 9.26
N LEU A 246 7.97 -23.17 9.99
CA LEU A 246 7.31 -21.87 10.13
C LEU A 246 8.23 -20.85 10.84
N LEU A 247 8.90 -21.26 11.92
CA LEU A 247 9.84 -20.41 12.64
C LEU A 247 11.05 -20.02 11.78
N ILE A 248 11.60 -20.96 11.00
CA ILE A 248 12.70 -20.66 10.05
C ILE A 248 12.24 -19.61 9.04
N ALA A 249 11.05 -19.77 8.44
CA ALA A 249 10.53 -18.82 7.47
C ALA A 249 10.28 -17.44 8.08
N ALA A 250 9.68 -17.37 9.27
CA ALA A 250 9.43 -16.11 9.97
C ALA A 250 10.73 -15.42 10.40
N ALA A 251 11.66 -16.15 11.02
CA ALA A 251 12.94 -15.61 11.48
C ALA A 251 13.79 -15.12 10.30
N SER A 252 13.92 -15.92 9.24
CA SER A 252 14.67 -15.50 8.04
C SER A 252 14.01 -14.29 7.37
N GLY A 253 12.69 -14.25 7.23
CA GLY A 253 11.98 -13.08 6.69
C GLY A 253 12.27 -11.79 7.47
N LEU A 254 12.21 -11.83 8.80
CA LEU A 254 12.50 -10.70 9.67
C LEU A 254 13.98 -10.27 9.62
N LEU A 255 14.91 -11.24 9.65
CA LEU A 255 16.35 -10.95 9.62
C LEU A 255 16.77 -10.36 8.26
N LEU A 256 16.30 -10.94 7.15
CA LEU A 256 16.60 -10.46 5.79
C LEU A 256 16.03 -9.05 5.54
N ALA A 257 14.85 -8.74 6.07
CA ALA A 257 14.22 -7.42 5.93
C ALA A 257 14.53 -6.44 7.08
N SER A 258 15.44 -6.80 7.99
CA SER A 258 15.74 -6.00 9.19
C SER A 258 16.15 -4.56 8.88
N ILE A 259 16.91 -4.35 7.80
CA ILE A 259 17.32 -3.03 7.28
C ILE A 259 16.13 -2.09 7.02
N GLN A 260 14.94 -2.62 6.74
CA GLN A 260 13.71 -1.87 6.54
C GLN A 260 12.80 -1.89 7.78
N ILE A 261 12.65 -3.05 8.43
CA ILE A 261 11.71 -3.26 9.55
C ILE A 261 12.11 -2.44 10.77
N VAL A 262 13.39 -2.44 11.15
CA VAL A 262 13.88 -1.76 12.36
C VAL A 262 13.63 -0.24 12.29
N PRO A 263 14.09 0.50 11.25
CA PRO A 263 13.83 1.93 11.16
C PRO A 263 12.34 2.24 10.96
N ALA A 264 11.60 1.44 10.19
CA ALA A 264 10.16 1.65 10.00
C ALA A 264 9.36 1.48 11.29
N ALA A 265 9.70 0.48 12.12
CA ALA A 265 9.03 0.24 13.40
C ALA A 265 9.34 1.35 14.42
N ALA A 266 10.57 1.89 14.42
CA ALA A 266 10.91 3.06 15.22
C ALA A 266 10.09 4.28 14.81
N TRP A 267 9.99 4.54 13.50
CA TRP A 267 9.21 5.67 12.97
C TRP A 267 7.69 5.53 13.21
N ALA A 268 7.15 4.31 13.09
CA ALA A 268 5.73 4.06 13.31
C ALA A 268 5.27 4.33 14.75
N ARG A 269 6.15 4.15 15.75
CA ARG A 269 5.84 4.38 17.18
C ARG A 269 5.53 5.84 17.52
N GLY A 270 6.08 6.80 16.78
CA GLY A 270 5.81 8.25 16.96
C GLY A 270 4.82 8.81 15.94
N SER A 271 4.09 7.95 15.22
CA SER A 271 3.22 8.35 14.12
C SER A 271 1.74 8.40 14.52
N SER A 272 0.91 9.01 13.68
CA SER A 272 -0.54 9.01 13.86
C SER A 272 -1.18 7.61 13.84
N ARG A 273 -0.42 6.54 13.54
CA ARG A 273 -0.87 5.15 13.66
C ARG A 273 -0.76 4.57 15.07
N SER A 274 0.17 5.06 15.88
CA SER A 274 0.38 4.57 17.25
C SER A 274 -0.50 5.29 18.27
N VAL A 275 -1.03 6.47 17.94
CA VAL A 275 -1.91 7.25 18.83
C VAL A 275 -3.37 6.80 18.74
N TYR A 276 -4.06 6.85 19.88
CA TYR A 276 -5.48 6.48 19.99
C TYR A 276 -6.11 7.04 21.27
N SER A 277 -7.38 7.43 21.16
CA SER A 277 -8.21 7.88 22.29
C SER A 277 -8.89 6.73 23.05
N ALA A 278 -9.18 5.62 22.35
CA ALA A 278 -9.74 4.39 22.92
C ALA A 278 -9.04 3.18 22.27
N PRO A 279 -8.85 2.06 23.01
CA PRO A 279 -8.06 0.93 22.52
C PRO A 279 -8.77 0.26 21.34
N ARG A 280 -8.04 0.05 20.26
CA ARG A 280 -8.56 -0.55 19.01
C ARG A 280 -8.44 -2.07 19.00
N ASN A 281 -7.59 -2.59 19.89
CA ASN A 281 -7.31 -4.00 20.05
C ASN A 281 -6.96 -4.32 21.52
N ILE A 282 -6.90 -5.60 21.85
CA ILE A 282 -6.67 -6.06 23.23
C ILE A 282 -5.26 -5.70 23.76
N TYR A 283 -4.29 -5.49 22.87
CA TYR A 283 -2.91 -5.16 23.24
C TYR A 283 -2.74 -3.69 23.65
N GLU A 284 -3.68 -2.83 23.27
CA GLU A 284 -3.69 -1.40 23.60
C GLU A 284 -4.37 -1.09 24.94
N VAL A 285 -5.07 -2.07 25.53
CA VAL A 285 -5.83 -1.92 26.78
C VAL A 285 -4.93 -1.61 27.99
N PRO A 286 -3.79 -2.29 28.21
CA PRO A 286 -2.94 -1.99 29.37
C PRO A 286 -2.41 -0.55 29.37
N ASP A 287 -1.95 -0.06 28.21
CA ASP A 287 -1.50 1.32 28.03
C ASP A 287 -2.65 2.32 28.22
N TYR A 288 -3.85 1.99 27.71
CA TYR A 288 -5.03 2.84 27.90
C TYR A 288 -5.43 2.97 29.38
N LEU A 289 -5.40 1.87 30.14
CA LEU A 289 -5.73 1.87 31.57
C LEU A 289 -4.68 2.62 32.40
N ALA A 290 -3.39 2.46 32.05
CA ALA A 290 -2.30 3.19 32.71
C ALA A 290 -2.40 4.72 32.54
N ARG A 291 -3.08 5.20 31.48
CA ARG A 291 -3.34 6.62 31.23
C ARG A 291 -4.54 7.19 31.98
N GLN A 292 -5.38 6.36 32.59
CA GLN A 292 -6.57 6.84 33.29
C GLN A 292 -6.20 7.45 34.66
N PRO A 293 -6.87 8.53 35.09
CA PRO A 293 -6.63 9.13 36.40
C PRO A 293 -6.95 8.15 37.52
N ALA A 294 -6.10 8.11 38.55
CA ALA A 294 -6.17 7.14 39.64
C ALA A 294 -7.37 7.34 40.62
N SER A 295 -8.09 8.47 40.55
CA SER A 295 -9.23 8.76 41.45
C SER A 295 -10.42 9.43 40.73
N PRO A 296 -11.67 9.01 41.02
CA PRO A 296 -12.89 9.70 40.56
C PRO A 296 -12.97 11.17 41.00
N THR A 297 -12.34 11.54 42.12
CA THR A 297 -12.36 12.92 42.65
C THR A 297 -11.52 13.90 41.82
N ALA A 298 -10.49 13.43 41.11
CA ALA A 298 -9.73 14.25 40.16
C ALA A 298 -10.47 14.44 38.83
N ALA A 299 -11.45 13.58 38.51
CA ALA A 299 -12.28 13.69 37.31
C ALA A 299 -13.40 14.73 37.46
N ALA A 300 -13.85 15.00 38.69
CA ALA A 300 -14.90 15.97 38.98
C ALA A 300 -14.47 17.45 38.85
N ALA A 301 -13.16 17.73 38.80
CA ALA A 301 -12.64 19.09 38.66
C ALA A 301 -12.88 19.73 37.27
N ASP A 302 -13.19 18.91 36.25
CA ASP A 302 -13.41 19.34 34.86
C ASP A 302 -14.90 19.42 34.45
N GLY A 303 -15.85 19.29 35.39
CA GLY A 303 -17.28 19.58 35.15
C GLY A 303 -18.03 18.67 34.18
N HIS A 304 -17.45 17.55 33.74
CA HIS A 304 -18.11 16.56 32.88
C HIS A 304 -18.02 15.16 33.49
N ASP A 305 -19.16 14.45 33.57
CA ASP A 305 -19.21 13.01 33.88
C ASP A 305 -18.34 12.25 32.88
N ARG A 306 -17.11 11.90 33.29
CA ARG A 306 -16.21 11.13 32.43
C ARG A 306 -16.67 9.66 32.43
N PRO A 307 -16.86 9.05 31.25
CA PRO A 307 -17.24 7.66 31.13
C PRO A 307 -16.24 6.73 31.83
N SER A 308 -16.73 5.63 32.41
CA SER A 308 -15.86 4.64 33.08
C SER A 308 -14.78 4.10 32.12
N PRO A 309 -13.58 3.74 32.58
CA PRO A 309 -12.54 3.16 31.72
C PRO A 309 -13.05 1.97 30.89
N TRP A 310 -13.92 1.15 31.47
CA TRP A 310 -14.55 0.01 30.80
C TRP A 310 -15.45 0.41 29.64
N SER A 311 -16.21 1.50 29.77
CA SER A 311 -17.02 2.03 28.67
C SER A 311 -16.15 2.57 27.53
N GLY A 312 -14.99 3.15 27.83
CA GLY A 312 -14.01 3.53 26.81
C GLY A 312 -13.38 2.33 26.08
N ILE A 313 -13.07 1.25 26.80
CA ILE A 313 -12.61 -0.02 26.20
C ILE A 313 -13.71 -0.60 25.28
N ALA A 314 -14.96 -0.65 25.76
CA ALA A 314 -16.07 -1.16 24.98
C ALA A 314 -16.31 -0.31 23.71
N ALA A 315 -16.28 1.03 23.85
CA ALA A 315 -16.40 1.96 22.73
C ALA A 315 -15.26 1.80 21.71
N GLY A 316 -14.03 1.57 22.18
CA GLY A 316 -12.87 1.34 21.31
C GLY A 316 -12.91 0.01 20.56
N LEU A 317 -13.31 -1.08 21.22
CA LEU A 317 -13.29 -2.42 20.62
C LEU A 317 -14.55 -2.76 19.82
N PHE A 318 -15.71 -2.27 20.25
CA PHE A 318 -17.01 -2.65 19.70
C PHE A 318 -17.79 -1.48 19.12
N GLY A 319 -17.43 -0.24 19.45
CA GLY A 319 -18.12 0.97 19.01
C GLY A 319 -17.72 1.45 17.62
N THR A 320 -18.32 2.57 17.20
CA THR A 320 -18.04 3.19 15.90
C THR A 320 -16.62 3.78 15.89
N PRO A 321 -15.76 3.42 14.91
CA PRO A 321 -14.44 4.03 14.79
C PRO A 321 -14.53 5.55 14.71
N PRO A 322 -13.79 6.32 15.53
CA PRO A 322 -13.88 7.77 15.52
C PRO A 322 -13.44 8.38 14.18
N PRO A 323 -14.15 9.38 13.65
CA PRO A 323 -13.84 9.97 12.35
C PRO A 323 -12.50 10.71 12.36
N ASN A 324 -11.85 10.79 11.19
CA ASN A 324 -10.54 11.42 10.98
C ASN A 324 -9.40 10.83 11.83
N THR A 325 -9.56 9.58 12.29
CA THR A 325 -8.51 8.86 13.03
C THR A 325 -7.96 7.70 12.23
N HIS A 326 -6.78 7.20 12.62
CA HIS A 326 -6.26 5.95 12.04
C HIS A 326 -7.25 4.78 12.25
N HIS A 327 -8.05 4.78 13.33
CA HIS A 327 -9.01 3.71 13.57
C HIS A 327 -10.09 3.62 12.48
N GLU A 328 -10.61 4.74 11.99
CA GLU A 328 -11.51 4.76 10.83
C GLU A 328 -10.77 4.33 9.55
N LEU A 329 -9.55 4.83 9.35
CA LEU A 329 -8.74 4.52 8.15
C LEU A 329 -8.39 3.04 8.02
N ILE A 330 -8.34 2.28 9.13
CA ILE A 330 -8.15 0.81 9.12
C ILE A 330 -9.18 0.13 8.21
N TYR A 331 -10.44 0.59 8.25
CA TYR A 331 -11.58 0.01 7.53
C TYR A 331 -11.93 0.75 6.22
N SER A 332 -11.20 1.82 5.87
CA SER A 332 -11.34 2.49 4.58
C SER A 332 -11.14 1.51 3.41
N PHE A 333 -11.84 1.76 2.30
CA PHE A 333 -11.84 0.88 1.12
C PHE A 333 -12.30 -0.55 1.40
N SER A 334 -13.34 -0.68 2.21
CA SER A 334 -14.08 -1.93 2.39
C SER A 334 -14.86 -2.30 1.13
N VAL A 335 -15.02 -3.58 0.87
CA VAL A 335 -15.76 -4.10 -0.29
C VAL A 335 -17.21 -4.33 0.10
N ALA A 336 -18.13 -3.62 -0.52
CA ALA A 336 -19.54 -3.83 -0.21
C ALA A 336 -20.03 -5.23 -0.67
N PRO A 337 -20.80 -5.97 0.15
CA PRO A 337 -21.24 -7.33 -0.19
C PRO A 337 -22.04 -7.44 -1.50
N TRP A 338 -22.83 -6.43 -1.87
CA TRP A 338 -23.60 -6.45 -3.13
C TRP A 338 -22.71 -6.38 -4.37
N ARG A 339 -21.44 -5.97 -4.25
CA ARG A 339 -20.49 -5.99 -5.36
C ARG A 339 -20.09 -7.40 -5.79
N LEU A 340 -20.42 -8.43 -5.01
CA LEU A 340 -20.24 -9.83 -5.43
C LEU A 340 -20.92 -10.15 -6.77
N ALA A 341 -21.96 -9.39 -7.15
CA ALA A 341 -22.56 -9.49 -8.49
C ALA A 341 -21.53 -9.26 -9.62
N GLU A 342 -20.52 -8.42 -9.40
CA GLU A 342 -19.43 -8.15 -10.35
C GLU A 342 -18.58 -9.38 -10.64
N ALA A 343 -18.58 -10.40 -9.77
CA ALA A 343 -17.85 -11.64 -10.02
C ALA A 343 -18.52 -12.46 -11.14
N LEU A 344 -19.84 -12.35 -11.29
CA LEU A 344 -20.62 -13.04 -12.33
C LEU A 344 -20.85 -12.18 -13.57
N TRP A 345 -21.15 -10.90 -13.35
CA TRP A 345 -21.46 -9.92 -14.39
C TRP A 345 -20.38 -8.81 -14.41
N PRO A 346 -19.44 -8.83 -15.37
CA PRO A 346 -18.32 -7.89 -15.39
C PRO A 346 -18.80 -6.44 -15.54
N ASN A 347 -18.33 -5.53 -14.69
CA ASN A 347 -18.69 -4.10 -14.72
C ASN A 347 -20.20 -3.82 -14.52
N SER A 348 -20.96 -4.74 -13.92
CA SER A 348 -22.40 -4.57 -13.69
C SER A 348 -22.77 -3.43 -12.74
N THR A 349 -21.81 -2.92 -11.96
CA THR A 349 -21.97 -1.74 -11.09
C THR A 349 -21.59 -0.43 -11.78
N GLY A 350 -21.20 -0.51 -13.06
CA GLY A 350 -20.75 0.60 -13.90
C GLY A 350 -19.28 1.00 -13.65
N ARG A 351 -18.71 1.74 -14.61
CA ARG A 351 -17.30 2.14 -14.61
C ARG A 351 -17.14 3.58 -14.11
N PRO A 352 -16.28 3.84 -13.11
CA PRO A 352 -16.05 5.20 -12.61
C PRO A 352 -15.24 6.09 -13.56
N PHE A 353 -14.58 5.52 -14.57
CA PHE A 353 -13.71 6.24 -15.50
C PHE A 353 -13.56 5.51 -16.85
N PRO A 354 -13.11 6.18 -17.93
CA PRO A 354 -12.87 7.64 -18.02
C PRO A 354 -14.16 8.47 -18.05
N THR A 355 -15.29 7.84 -18.36
CA THR A 355 -16.62 8.43 -18.23
C THR A 355 -17.33 7.80 -17.03
N ASN A 356 -17.92 8.62 -16.17
CA ASN A 356 -18.61 8.13 -14.97
C ASN A 356 -19.94 7.45 -15.34
N THR A 357 -19.91 6.13 -15.47
CA THR A 357 -21.10 5.28 -15.69
C THR A 357 -21.46 4.47 -14.44
N ARG A 358 -20.79 4.73 -13.32
CA ARG A 358 -20.94 3.99 -12.07
C ARG A 358 -22.23 4.36 -11.37
N TRP A 359 -23.32 3.72 -11.75
CA TRP A 359 -24.63 3.94 -11.14
C TRP A 359 -24.68 3.63 -9.64
N LEU A 360 -23.78 2.77 -9.14
CA LEU A 360 -23.70 2.42 -7.73
C LEU A 360 -23.47 3.64 -6.82
N SER A 361 -22.82 4.70 -7.33
CA SER A 361 -22.61 5.94 -6.57
C SER A 361 -23.92 6.65 -6.21
N ALA A 362 -25.01 6.40 -6.96
CA ALA A 362 -26.32 6.95 -6.65
C ALA A 362 -26.98 6.33 -5.40
N MET A 363 -26.53 5.16 -4.95
CA MET A 363 -27.05 4.51 -3.74
C MET A 363 -26.43 5.03 -2.43
N GLY A 364 -25.37 5.84 -2.51
CA GLY A 364 -24.75 6.48 -1.33
C GLY A 364 -24.08 5.54 -0.32
N SER A 365 -23.89 4.26 -0.67
CA SER A 365 -23.45 3.21 0.26
C SER A 365 -22.00 2.74 0.06
N GLU A 366 -21.26 3.33 -0.88
CA GLU A 366 -19.83 3.05 -1.12
C GLU A 366 -19.07 4.36 -1.45
N ASP A 367 -18.41 4.94 -0.45
CA ASP A 367 -17.73 6.24 -0.62
C ASP A 367 -16.30 6.11 -1.18
N ARG A 368 -15.64 4.96 -1.02
CA ARG A 368 -14.23 4.77 -1.43
C ARG A 368 -13.94 3.37 -1.98
N ILE A 369 -13.52 3.32 -3.24
CA ILE A 369 -13.27 2.07 -3.96
C ILE A 369 -11.77 1.76 -4.07
N TRP A 370 -11.37 0.57 -3.62
CA TRP A 370 -10.00 0.09 -3.82
C TRP A 370 -9.79 -0.43 -5.24
N THR A 371 -10.61 -1.39 -5.65
CA THR A 371 -10.60 -2.01 -6.98
C THR A 371 -11.97 -1.77 -7.65
N PRO A 372 -12.00 -1.23 -8.88
CA PRO A 372 -13.25 -0.88 -9.54
C PRO A 372 -13.96 -2.10 -10.15
N SER A 373 -13.30 -3.27 -10.21
CA SER A 373 -13.87 -4.53 -10.67
C SER A 373 -13.45 -5.68 -9.74
N LEU A 374 -14.40 -6.54 -9.36
CA LEU A 374 -14.15 -7.83 -8.72
C LEU A 374 -14.06 -9.00 -9.71
N TYR A 375 -14.13 -8.73 -11.02
CA TYR A 375 -14.21 -9.77 -12.02
C TYR A 375 -12.89 -10.52 -12.20
N LEU A 376 -12.93 -11.82 -11.90
CA LEU A 376 -11.82 -12.79 -12.06
C LEU A 376 -11.86 -13.53 -13.39
N GLY A 377 -12.94 -13.36 -14.18
CA GLY A 377 -13.32 -14.21 -15.30
C GLY A 377 -14.40 -15.21 -14.88
N LEU A 378 -15.44 -15.33 -15.70
CA LEU A 378 -16.58 -16.22 -15.48
C LEU A 378 -16.16 -17.68 -15.45
N LEU A 379 -15.35 -18.10 -16.42
CA LEU A 379 -14.86 -19.48 -16.47
C LEU A 379 -13.99 -19.83 -15.25
N PRO A 380 -12.98 -19.03 -14.89
CA PRO A 380 -12.26 -19.21 -13.65
C PRO A 380 -13.18 -19.33 -12.42
N LEU A 381 -14.14 -18.41 -12.26
CA LEU A 381 -15.07 -18.42 -11.14
C LEU A 381 -15.88 -19.73 -11.08
N LEU A 382 -16.58 -20.08 -12.16
CA LEU A 382 -17.47 -21.26 -12.19
C LEU A 382 -16.69 -22.57 -12.03
N LEU A 383 -15.50 -22.67 -12.65
CA LEU A 383 -14.64 -23.84 -12.48
C LEU A 383 -14.10 -23.95 -11.04
N GLY A 384 -13.72 -22.83 -10.43
CA GLY A 384 -13.29 -22.80 -9.03
C GLY A 384 -14.41 -23.23 -8.08
N LEU A 385 -15.63 -22.73 -8.29
CA LEU A 385 -16.82 -23.10 -7.51
C LEU A 385 -17.21 -24.58 -7.69
N SER A 386 -16.95 -25.17 -8.87
CA SER A 386 -17.26 -26.59 -9.13
C SER A 386 -16.49 -27.58 -8.26
N VAL A 387 -15.35 -27.17 -7.71
CA VAL A 387 -14.51 -27.98 -6.82
C VAL A 387 -14.38 -27.41 -5.41
N TRP A 388 -15.00 -26.25 -5.15
CA TRP A 388 -14.94 -25.60 -3.87
C TRP A 388 -15.53 -26.50 -2.79
N SER A 389 -14.75 -26.75 -1.74
CA SER A 389 -15.23 -27.50 -0.59
C SER A 389 -14.37 -27.27 0.64
N VAL A 390 -14.99 -26.77 1.70
CA VAL A 390 -14.35 -26.54 3.01
C VAL A 390 -14.13 -27.83 3.80
N ARG A 391 -14.64 -28.97 3.31
CA ARG A 391 -14.54 -30.31 3.91
C ARG A 391 -13.91 -31.36 3.00
N ASP A 392 -13.40 -30.98 1.82
CA ASP A 392 -12.79 -31.89 0.84
C ASP A 392 -11.70 -32.78 1.48
N PRO A 393 -11.53 -34.06 1.12
CA PRO A 393 -10.44 -34.87 1.66
C PRO A 393 -9.04 -34.31 1.33
N ALA A 394 -8.86 -33.63 0.21
CA ALA A 394 -7.61 -33.00 -0.19
C ALA A 394 -7.36 -31.71 0.61
N SER A 395 -6.22 -31.66 1.31
CA SER A 395 -5.88 -30.53 2.18
C SER A 395 -5.71 -29.21 1.44
N HIS A 396 -5.18 -29.25 0.21
CA HIS A 396 -4.99 -28.05 -0.60
C HIS A 396 -6.33 -27.47 -1.06
N ILE A 397 -7.31 -28.29 -1.49
CA ILE A 397 -8.66 -27.80 -1.85
C ILE A 397 -9.32 -27.15 -0.64
N ARG A 398 -9.35 -27.84 0.53
CA ARG A 398 -9.91 -27.26 1.76
C ARG A 398 -9.27 -25.92 2.11
N TRP A 399 -7.94 -25.87 2.09
CA TRP A 399 -7.20 -24.68 2.42
C TRP A 399 -7.51 -23.54 1.46
N LEU A 400 -7.47 -23.77 0.14
CA LEU A 400 -7.82 -22.78 -0.86
C LEU A 400 -9.26 -22.27 -0.68
N SER A 401 -10.23 -23.16 -0.41
CA SER A 401 -11.61 -22.77 -0.13
C SER A 401 -11.74 -21.91 1.13
N TRP A 402 -11.06 -22.28 2.22
CA TRP A 402 -11.04 -21.45 3.43
C TRP A 402 -10.33 -20.11 3.21
N THR A 403 -9.21 -20.09 2.49
CA THR A 403 -8.49 -18.87 2.13
C THR A 403 -9.40 -17.94 1.33
N ALA A 404 -10.02 -18.44 0.27
CA ALA A 404 -10.92 -17.64 -0.53
C ALA A 404 -12.12 -17.13 0.28
N LEU A 405 -12.72 -17.95 1.16
CA LEU A 405 -13.83 -17.54 2.01
C LEU A 405 -13.43 -16.44 2.99
N LEU A 406 -12.40 -16.69 3.80
CA LEU A 406 -11.97 -15.79 4.87
C LEU A 406 -11.45 -14.47 4.31
N CYS A 407 -10.70 -14.50 3.20
CA CYS A 407 -10.20 -13.30 2.57
C CYS A 407 -11.29 -12.51 1.84
N LEU A 408 -12.27 -13.18 1.20
CA LEU A 408 -13.40 -12.49 0.58
C LEU A 408 -14.29 -11.83 1.65
N VAL A 409 -14.71 -12.56 2.67
CA VAL A 409 -15.52 -12.02 3.78
C VAL A 409 -14.73 -10.98 4.58
N GLY A 410 -13.43 -11.20 4.78
CA GLY A 410 -12.54 -10.21 5.40
C GLY A 410 -12.43 -8.92 4.58
N SER A 411 -12.56 -8.98 3.25
CA SER A 411 -12.54 -7.77 2.42
C SER A 411 -13.75 -6.86 2.66
N PHE A 412 -14.83 -7.36 3.27
CA PHE A 412 -16.01 -6.57 3.60
C PHE A 412 -15.76 -5.53 4.69
N GLY A 413 -14.74 -5.71 5.55
CA GLY A 413 -14.28 -4.68 6.49
C GLY A 413 -15.40 -4.00 7.29
N TRP A 414 -15.77 -2.79 6.88
CA TRP A 414 -16.83 -1.94 7.44
C TRP A 414 -18.22 -2.60 7.45
N TYR A 415 -18.52 -3.50 6.50
CA TYR A 415 -19.80 -4.19 6.40
C TYR A 415 -19.84 -5.46 7.26
N GLY A 416 -19.55 -5.31 8.56
CA GLY A 416 -19.63 -6.39 9.54
C GLY A 416 -21.07 -6.67 10.00
N PRO A 417 -21.28 -7.67 10.88
CA PRO A 417 -22.55 -7.87 11.57
C PRO A 417 -23.08 -6.60 12.26
N GLY A 418 -22.21 -5.76 12.82
CA GLY A 418 -22.59 -4.49 13.42
C GLY A 418 -23.28 -3.53 12.44
N TRP A 419 -22.81 -3.48 11.19
CA TRP A 419 -23.45 -2.71 10.11
C TRP A 419 -24.88 -3.18 9.86
N ILE A 420 -25.12 -4.49 9.84
CA ILE A 420 -26.46 -5.08 9.64
C ILE A 420 -27.38 -4.70 10.80
N VAL A 421 -26.93 -4.89 12.04
CA VAL A 421 -27.69 -4.55 13.25
C VAL A 421 -28.11 -3.07 13.22
N ARG A 422 -27.19 -2.18 12.88
CA ARG A 422 -27.46 -0.74 12.82
C ARG A 422 -28.46 -0.35 11.73
N HIS A 423 -28.40 -0.99 10.57
CA HIS A 423 -29.34 -0.76 9.47
C HIS A 423 -30.74 -1.33 9.76
N LEU A 424 -30.83 -2.45 10.49
CA LEU A 424 -32.11 -3.07 10.85
C LEU A 424 -32.82 -2.34 11.98
N ILE A 425 -32.09 -1.92 13.02
CA ILE A 425 -32.67 -1.33 14.23
C ILE A 425 -32.96 0.17 14.03
N GLN A 426 -32.27 0.85 13.09
CA GLN A 426 -32.36 2.30 12.84
C GLN A 426 -32.17 3.17 14.10
N ASP A 427 -31.64 2.60 15.17
CA ASP A 427 -31.40 3.30 16.42
C ASP A 427 -30.02 3.95 16.41
N SER A 428 -30.00 5.27 16.56
CA SER A 428 -28.81 6.10 16.70
C SER A 428 -28.02 5.81 17.98
N HIS A 429 -28.61 5.13 18.96
CA HIS A 429 -27.98 4.75 20.23
C HIS A 429 -27.33 3.36 20.22
N ALA A 430 -27.37 2.64 19.10
CA ALA A 430 -26.71 1.34 18.99
C ALA A 430 -25.21 1.48 19.34
N THR A 431 -24.80 0.80 20.42
CA THR A 431 -23.41 0.82 20.92
C THR A 431 -22.43 0.07 20.01
N LEU A 432 -22.94 -0.67 19.03
CA LEU A 432 -22.17 -1.52 18.13
C LEU A 432 -21.79 -0.76 16.85
N GLY A 433 -20.50 -0.57 16.63
CA GLY A 433 -19.93 -0.04 15.40
C GLY A 433 -20.10 -0.97 14.21
N GLU A 434 -20.09 -0.39 13.02
CA GLU A 434 -20.35 -1.03 11.74
C GLU A 434 -19.40 -2.23 11.47
N PRO A 435 -18.08 -2.14 11.71
CA PRO A 435 -17.18 -3.25 11.40
C PRO A 435 -17.30 -4.45 12.37
N THR A 436 -17.94 -4.25 13.52
CA THR A 436 -17.90 -5.20 14.64
C THR A 436 -18.48 -6.57 14.27
N GLY A 437 -17.80 -7.63 14.70
CA GLY A 437 -18.13 -9.02 14.38
C GLY A 437 -17.60 -9.52 13.02
N GLY A 438 -17.04 -8.63 12.19
CA GLY A 438 -16.48 -9.00 10.88
C GLY A 438 -15.13 -9.73 10.99
N VAL A 439 -14.73 -10.45 9.93
CA VAL A 439 -13.44 -11.18 9.90
C VAL A 439 -12.25 -10.22 9.97
N TYR A 440 -12.33 -9.06 9.32
CA TYR A 440 -11.26 -8.06 9.39
C TYR A 440 -11.20 -7.38 10.77
N TRP A 441 -12.35 -7.12 11.39
CA TRP A 441 -12.43 -6.62 12.76
C TRP A 441 -11.80 -7.60 13.75
N LEU A 442 -12.09 -8.90 13.64
CA LEU A 442 -11.42 -9.93 14.44
C LEU A 442 -9.89 -9.90 14.26
N ALA A 443 -9.41 -9.70 13.03
CA ALA A 443 -7.99 -9.56 12.77
C ALA A 443 -7.40 -8.32 13.46
N VAL A 444 -8.09 -7.17 13.41
CA VAL A 444 -7.67 -5.92 14.08
C VAL A 444 -7.61 -6.10 15.58
N VAL A 445 -8.62 -6.71 16.19
CA VAL A 445 -8.75 -6.85 17.64
C VAL A 445 -7.81 -7.91 18.22
N LEU A 446 -7.62 -9.03 17.51
CA LEU A 446 -6.94 -10.22 18.05
C LEU A 446 -5.51 -10.43 17.55
N LEU A 447 -5.11 -9.88 16.41
CA LEU A 447 -3.79 -10.14 15.85
C LEU A 447 -2.78 -9.05 16.24
N PRO A 448 -1.60 -9.43 16.74
CA PRO A 448 -0.62 -8.47 17.23
C PRO A 448 -0.12 -7.58 16.10
N GLY A 449 -0.15 -6.26 16.33
CA GLY A 449 0.29 -5.23 15.38
C GLY A 449 -0.64 -5.01 14.18
N TYR A 450 -1.74 -5.76 14.03
CA TYR A 450 -2.57 -5.70 12.83
C TYR A 450 -3.32 -4.36 12.69
N ALA A 451 -3.62 -3.69 13.80
CA ALA A 451 -4.20 -2.34 13.82
C ALA A 451 -3.31 -1.27 13.16
N GLN A 452 -2.02 -1.55 12.91
CA GLN A 452 -1.11 -0.65 12.19
C GLN A 452 -1.33 -0.68 10.67
N PHE A 453 -2.06 -1.67 10.16
CA PHE A 453 -2.39 -1.83 8.76
C PHE A 453 -3.76 -1.27 8.41
N ARG A 454 -4.05 -1.16 7.11
CA ARG A 454 -5.29 -0.57 6.59
C ARG A 454 -5.71 -1.25 5.29
N PHE A 455 -6.96 -1.03 4.91
CA PHE A 455 -7.58 -1.39 3.63
C PHE A 455 -7.95 -2.87 3.50
N PRO A 456 -9.18 -3.24 3.90
CA PRO A 456 -9.69 -4.60 3.84
C PRO A 456 -9.68 -5.21 2.43
N ALA A 457 -9.93 -4.40 1.39
CA ALA A 457 -9.92 -4.86 -0.01
C ALA A 457 -8.63 -5.54 -0.46
N LYS A 458 -7.48 -5.33 0.22
CA LYS A 458 -6.23 -6.03 -0.11
C LYS A 458 -6.33 -7.54 0.02
N LEU A 459 -7.21 -8.04 0.89
CA LEU A 459 -7.47 -9.48 1.04
C LEU A 459 -8.03 -10.12 -0.24
N LEU A 460 -8.63 -9.32 -1.15
CA LEU A 460 -9.08 -9.83 -2.45
C LEU A 460 -7.94 -10.41 -3.30
N VAL A 461 -6.70 -9.96 -3.11
CA VAL A 461 -5.53 -10.54 -3.81
C VAL A 461 -5.37 -12.01 -3.43
N ALA A 462 -5.44 -12.34 -2.14
CA ALA A 462 -5.37 -13.72 -1.67
C ALA A 462 -6.60 -14.55 -2.06
N ALA A 463 -7.80 -13.97 -2.00
CA ALA A 463 -9.02 -14.63 -2.44
C ALA A 463 -8.97 -14.97 -3.94
N SER A 464 -8.50 -14.02 -4.76
CA SER A 464 -8.37 -14.18 -6.21
C SER A 464 -7.36 -15.26 -6.57
N LEU A 465 -6.22 -15.33 -5.87
CA LEU A 465 -5.24 -16.39 -6.08
C LEU A 465 -5.84 -17.77 -5.75
N ALA A 466 -6.51 -17.88 -4.60
CA ALA A 466 -7.08 -19.14 -4.16
C ALA A 466 -8.18 -19.63 -5.13
N LEU A 467 -9.07 -18.75 -5.57
CA LEU A 467 -10.07 -19.04 -6.60
C LEU A 467 -9.44 -19.41 -7.94
N SER A 468 -8.37 -18.73 -8.36
CA SER A 468 -7.67 -19.03 -9.62
C SER A 468 -7.02 -20.42 -9.62
N VAL A 469 -6.45 -20.83 -8.48
CA VAL A 469 -5.90 -22.18 -8.34
C VAL A 469 -7.01 -23.23 -8.30
N LEU A 470 -8.09 -23.00 -7.53
CA LEU A 470 -9.26 -23.87 -7.54
C LEU A 470 -9.84 -24.00 -8.96
N ALA A 471 -9.83 -22.91 -9.74
CA ALA A 471 -10.25 -22.92 -11.13
C ALA A 471 -9.40 -23.85 -11.99
N ALA A 472 -8.08 -23.88 -11.82
CA ALA A 472 -7.22 -24.82 -12.52
C ALA A 472 -7.52 -26.28 -12.15
N ILE A 473 -7.78 -26.57 -10.87
CA ILE A 473 -8.17 -27.92 -10.42
C ILE A 473 -9.54 -28.31 -11.02
N GLY A 474 -10.51 -27.39 -11.00
CA GLY A 474 -11.82 -27.57 -11.58
C GLY A 474 -11.79 -27.74 -13.10
N PHE A 475 -10.92 -27.02 -13.79
CA PHE A 475 -10.72 -27.13 -15.23
C PHE A 475 -10.39 -28.56 -15.65
N ASP A 476 -9.39 -29.18 -15.02
CA ASP A 476 -8.98 -30.55 -15.34
C ASP A 476 -10.06 -31.56 -14.95
N ARG A 477 -10.68 -31.40 -13.77
CA ARG A 477 -11.73 -32.31 -13.28
C ARG A 477 -12.97 -32.29 -14.19
N VAL A 478 -13.44 -31.10 -14.58
CA VAL A 478 -14.60 -30.95 -15.47
C VAL A 478 -14.30 -31.51 -16.85
N LEU A 479 -13.12 -31.26 -17.40
CA LEU A 479 -12.73 -31.82 -18.71
C LEU A 479 -12.61 -33.34 -18.69
N ALA A 480 -12.24 -33.93 -17.55
CA ALA A 480 -12.10 -35.38 -17.40
C ALA A 480 -13.45 -36.10 -17.21
N SER A 481 -14.34 -35.60 -16.33
CA SER A 481 -15.51 -36.39 -15.88
C SER A 481 -16.84 -35.64 -15.78
N ASP A 482 -16.87 -34.31 -15.59
CA ASP A 482 -18.09 -33.60 -15.16
C ASP A 482 -18.73 -32.67 -16.21
N ARG A 483 -18.39 -32.85 -17.50
CA ARG A 483 -18.81 -31.95 -18.59
C ARG A 483 -20.32 -31.70 -18.65
N ALA A 484 -21.15 -32.73 -18.48
CA ALA A 484 -22.61 -32.61 -18.60
C ALA A 484 -23.21 -31.73 -17.49
N ARG A 485 -22.77 -31.92 -16.23
CA ARG A 485 -23.19 -31.10 -15.09
C ARG A 485 -22.76 -29.65 -15.29
N PHE A 486 -21.51 -29.43 -15.67
CA PHE A 486 -20.97 -28.09 -15.88
C PHE A 486 -21.69 -27.35 -17.03
N ARG A 487 -22.04 -28.05 -18.11
CA ARG A 487 -22.86 -27.47 -19.20
C ARG A 487 -24.24 -27.01 -18.73
N ARG A 488 -24.89 -27.72 -17.81
CA ARG A 488 -26.17 -27.25 -17.22
C ARG A 488 -25.97 -25.96 -16.43
N THR A 489 -24.89 -25.85 -15.65
CA THR A 489 -24.53 -24.61 -14.96
C THR A 489 -24.30 -23.46 -15.94
N LEU A 490 -23.54 -23.68 -17.02
CA LEU A 490 -23.31 -22.67 -18.06
C LEU A 490 -24.62 -22.24 -18.73
N ALA A 491 -25.52 -23.17 -19.05
CA ALA A 491 -26.82 -22.87 -19.65
C ALA A 491 -27.72 -22.06 -18.70
N ALA A 492 -27.76 -22.42 -17.41
CA ALA A 492 -28.52 -21.70 -16.40
C ALA A 492 -27.99 -20.26 -16.21
N VAL A 493 -26.67 -20.11 -16.01
CA VAL A 493 -26.04 -18.78 -15.86
C VAL A 493 -26.22 -17.93 -17.11
N GLY A 494 -26.03 -18.52 -18.30
CA GLY A 494 -26.23 -17.83 -19.57
C GLY A 494 -27.68 -17.40 -19.78
N GLY A 495 -28.65 -18.28 -19.50
CA GLY A 495 -30.08 -17.99 -19.58
C GLY A 495 -30.51 -16.90 -18.59
N CYS A 496 -30.10 -16.99 -17.33
CA CYS A 496 -30.34 -15.95 -16.32
C CYS A 496 -29.73 -14.60 -16.75
N SER A 497 -28.53 -14.61 -17.35
CA SER A 497 -27.88 -13.39 -17.84
C SER A 497 -28.64 -12.77 -19.01
N LEU A 498 -29.15 -13.58 -19.95
CA LEU A 498 -30.00 -13.08 -21.04
C LEU A 498 -31.30 -12.47 -20.50
N ALA A 499 -31.96 -13.14 -19.56
CA ALA A 499 -33.18 -12.62 -18.93
C ALA A 499 -32.91 -11.28 -18.21
N ALA A 500 -31.82 -11.19 -17.43
CA ALA A 500 -31.39 -9.95 -16.80
C ALA A 500 -31.12 -8.85 -17.84
N GLY A 501 -30.44 -9.18 -18.95
CA GLY A 501 -30.21 -8.24 -20.06
C GLY A 501 -31.50 -7.72 -20.70
N ILE A 502 -32.49 -8.58 -20.91
CA ILE A 502 -33.81 -8.19 -21.43
C ILE A 502 -34.50 -7.24 -20.44
N LEU A 503 -34.47 -7.53 -19.14
CA LEU A 503 -35.04 -6.67 -18.11
C LEU A 503 -34.38 -5.28 -18.07
N VAL A 504 -33.05 -5.23 -18.17
CA VAL A 504 -32.30 -3.96 -18.24
C VAL A 504 -32.67 -3.19 -19.50
N ALA A 505 -32.74 -3.86 -20.65
CA ALA A 505 -33.13 -3.22 -21.91
C ALA A 505 -34.58 -2.67 -21.86
N ALA A 506 -35.50 -3.42 -21.26
CA ALA A 506 -36.89 -3.02 -21.08
C ALA A 506 -37.05 -1.85 -20.09
N SER A 507 -36.19 -1.77 -19.07
CA SER A 507 -36.23 -0.73 -18.02
C SER A 507 -35.39 0.51 -18.32
N ARG A 508 -34.84 0.67 -19.54
CA ARG A 508 -33.93 1.77 -19.91
C ARG A 508 -34.44 3.18 -19.56
N GLY A 509 -35.75 3.44 -19.70
CA GLY A 509 -36.35 4.74 -19.38
C GLY A 509 -36.32 5.05 -17.88
N TRP A 510 -36.55 4.03 -17.05
CA TRP A 510 -36.44 4.13 -15.59
C TRP A 510 -34.99 4.42 -15.18
N TRP A 511 -34.01 3.70 -15.74
CA TRP A 511 -32.59 3.95 -15.48
C TRP A 511 -32.19 5.40 -15.78
N THR A 512 -32.61 5.93 -16.94
CA THR A 512 -32.30 7.31 -17.32
C THR A 512 -32.95 8.34 -16.39
N ALA A 513 -34.18 8.10 -15.94
CA ALA A 513 -34.87 8.99 -15.02
C ALA A 513 -34.26 8.95 -13.61
N TRP A 514 -33.97 7.75 -13.10
CA TRP A 514 -33.40 7.56 -11.77
C TRP A 514 -32.01 8.19 -11.63
N LEU A 515 -31.14 8.03 -12.63
CA LEU A 515 -29.76 8.52 -12.58
C LEU A 515 -29.61 10.00 -12.94
N ALA A 516 -30.64 10.65 -13.47
CA ALA A 516 -30.59 12.08 -13.82
C ALA A 516 -30.31 12.99 -12.61
N GLY A 517 -30.68 12.58 -11.41
CA GLY A 517 -30.41 13.28 -10.14
C GLY A 517 -29.23 12.72 -9.34
N GLY A 518 -28.44 11.82 -9.91
CA GLY A 518 -27.31 11.19 -9.22
C GLY A 518 -26.22 12.19 -8.84
N ARG A 519 -25.56 11.96 -7.70
CA ARG A 519 -24.44 12.81 -7.27
C ARG A 519 -23.28 12.73 -8.29
N PRO A 520 -22.77 13.87 -8.79
CA PRO A 520 -21.65 13.87 -9.72
C PRO A 520 -20.33 13.49 -9.02
N ASP A 521 -19.44 12.86 -9.78
CA ASP A 521 -18.06 12.60 -9.36
C ASP A 521 -17.22 13.88 -9.49
N GLU A 522 -16.30 14.12 -8.56
CA GLU A 522 -15.46 15.32 -8.55
C GLU A 522 -14.53 15.39 -9.78
N LEU A 523 -14.02 14.24 -10.23
CA LEU A 523 -13.07 14.16 -11.32
C LEU A 523 -13.76 13.88 -12.64
N PHE A 524 -14.70 12.94 -12.70
CA PHE A 524 -15.25 12.44 -13.96
C PHE A 524 -16.62 13.00 -14.32
N GLY A 525 -17.16 13.91 -13.50
CA GLY A 525 -18.37 14.65 -13.77
C GLY A 525 -19.66 13.86 -13.49
N PRO A 526 -20.80 14.29 -14.08
CA PRO A 526 -22.10 13.69 -13.82
C PRO A 526 -22.15 12.23 -14.29
N ILE A 527 -23.06 11.46 -13.71
CA ILE A 527 -23.29 10.07 -14.12
C ILE A 527 -23.86 10.07 -15.55
N ASP A 528 -23.17 9.43 -16.49
CA ASP A 528 -23.71 9.09 -17.80
C ASP A 528 -24.73 7.95 -17.64
N ALA A 529 -25.98 8.35 -17.43
CA ALA A 529 -27.10 7.43 -17.25
C ALA A 529 -27.30 6.46 -18.44
N ARG A 530 -27.00 6.92 -19.67
CA ARG A 530 -27.09 6.06 -20.86
C ARG A 530 -25.97 5.04 -20.90
N GLY A 531 -24.75 5.47 -20.60
CA GLY A 531 -23.60 4.59 -20.43
C GLY A 531 -23.81 3.56 -19.31
N ALA A 532 -24.43 3.97 -18.20
CA ALA A 532 -24.69 3.11 -17.05
C ALA A 532 -25.54 1.88 -17.41
N TRP A 533 -26.75 2.04 -17.97
CA TRP A 533 -27.58 0.88 -18.31
C TRP A 533 -26.99 0.08 -19.48
N ARG A 534 -26.24 0.72 -20.39
CA ARG A 534 -25.51 0.03 -21.47
C ARG A 534 -24.39 -0.85 -20.92
N ASP A 535 -23.69 -0.42 -19.89
CA ASP A 535 -22.67 -1.22 -19.22
C ASP A 535 -23.29 -2.45 -18.55
N VAL A 536 -24.42 -2.30 -17.86
CA VAL A 536 -25.15 -3.44 -17.27
C VAL A 536 -25.65 -4.40 -18.37
N LEU A 537 -26.24 -3.88 -19.45
CA LEU A 537 -26.67 -4.70 -20.58
C LEU A 537 -25.49 -5.42 -21.24
N SER A 538 -24.39 -4.70 -21.51
CA SER A 538 -23.16 -5.28 -22.06
C SER A 538 -22.58 -6.34 -21.13
N SER A 539 -22.70 -6.17 -19.82
CA SER A 539 -22.28 -7.14 -18.81
C SER A 539 -23.06 -8.44 -18.92
N CYS A 540 -24.40 -8.35 -18.96
CA CYS A 540 -25.29 -9.48 -19.14
C CYS A 540 -25.04 -10.23 -20.46
N LEU A 541 -24.92 -9.50 -21.57
CA LEU A 541 -24.65 -10.07 -22.88
C LEU A 541 -23.25 -10.71 -22.95
N HIS A 542 -22.25 -10.11 -22.33
CA HIS A 542 -20.90 -10.68 -22.20
C HIS A 542 -20.98 -12.04 -21.50
N THR A 543 -21.57 -12.10 -20.30
CA THR A 543 -21.70 -13.34 -19.53
C THR A 543 -22.46 -14.42 -20.32
N ALA A 544 -23.55 -14.05 -21.00
CA ALA A 544 -24.30 -14.97 -21.86
C ALA A 544 -23.46 -15.50 -23.04
N ALA A 545 -22.70 -14.64 -23.72
CA ALA A 545 -21.85 -15.02 -24.85
C ALA A 545 -20.72 -15.97 -24.42
N VAL A 546 -20.05 -15.68 -23.28
CA VAL A 546 -19.01 -16.56 -22.73
C VAL A 546 -19.61 -17.90 -22.31
N CYS A 547 -20.78 -17.91 -21.66
CA CYS A 547 -21.50 -19.14 -21.33
C CYS A 547 -21.82 -19.96 -22.59
N GLY A 548 -22.33 -19.33 -23.65
CA GLY A 548 -22.67 -20.00 -24.91
C GLY A 548 -21.44 -20.61 -25.59
N ALA A 549 -20.35 -19.83 -25.71
CA ALA A 549 -19.09 -20.30 -26.28
C ALA A 549 -18.49 -21.46 -25.48
N ALA A 550 -18.43 -21.33 -24.15
CA ALA A 550 -17.94 -22.40 -23.28
C ALA A 550 -18.83 -23.64 -23.33
N TRP A 551 -20.15 -23.47 -23.32
CA TRP A 551 -21.12 -24.56 -23.41
C TRP A 551 -20.92 -25.38 -24.68
N TRP A 552 -20.64 -24.71 -25.80
CA TRP A 552 -20.31 -25.33 -27.08
C TRP A 552 -18.96 -26.06 -27.02
N LEU A 553 -17.93 -25.44 -26.45
CA LEU A 553 -16.61 -26.07 -26.28
C LEU A 553 -16.69 -27.34 -25.42
N PHE A 554 -17.44 -27.33 -24.32
CA PHE A 554 -17.64 -28.51 -23.47
C PHE A 554 -18.55 -29.58 -24.10
N ARG A 555 -19.24 -29.29 -25.21
CA ARG A 555 -19.99 -30.30 -26.00
C ARG A 555 -19.06 -31.17 -26.84
N THR A 556 -17.85 -30.71 -27.17
CA THR A 556 -16.91 -31.44 -28.02
C THR A 556 -16.45 -32.76 -27.38
N ASP A 557 -16.19 -33.78 -28.22
CA ASP A 557 -15.75 -35.11 -27.77
C ASP A 557 -14.39 -35.04 -27.04
N SER A 558 -14.19 -35.95 -26.09
CA SER A 558 -12.96 -36.24 -25.35
C SER A 558 -11.72 -36.35 -26.25
N ARG A 559 -11.86 -36.87 -27.47
CA ARG A 559 -10.78 -36.98 -28.48
C ARG A 559 -10.16 -35.64 -28.86
N ARG A 560 -10.89 -34.51 -28.67
CA ARG A 560 -10.41 -33.15 -28.96
C ARG A 560 -10.02 -32.37 -27.69
N ALA A 561 -9.91 -33.03 -26.53
CA ALA A 561 -9.70 -32.36 -25.23
C ALA A 561 -8.50 -31.38 -25.20
N SER A 562 -7.40 -31.68 -25.91
CA SER A 562 -6.25 -30.77 -26.00
C SER A 562 -6.60 -29.46 -26.72
N LEU A 563 -7.31 -29.54 -27.85
CA LEU A 563 -7.78 -28.36 -28.59
C LEU A 563 -8.82 -27.60 -27.77
N THR A 564 -9.78 -28.29 -27.14
CA THR A 564 -10.78 -27.68 -26.25
C THR A 564 -10.10 -26.91 -25.12
N SER A 565 -9.05 -27.46 -24.52
CA SER A 565 -8.31 -26.79 -23.43
C SER A 565 -7.65 -25.49 -23.89
N VAL A 566 -7.07 -25.47 -25.07
CA VAL A 566 -6.44 -24.28 -25.66
C VAL A 566 -7.48 -23.22 -26.02
N LEU A 567 -8.62 -23.63 -26.58
CA LEU A 567 -9.71 -22.71 -26.93
C LEU A 567 -10.37 -22.10 -25.68
N LEU A 568 -10.53 -22.87 -24.60
CA LEU A 568 -11.00 -22.35 -23.32
C LEU A 568 -10.01 -21.34 -22.73
N LEU A 569 -8.71 -21.61 -22.82
CA LEU A 569 -7.68 -20.67 -22.38
C LEU A 569 -7.72 -19.35 -23.17
N LEU A 570 -7.86 -19.43 -24.50
CA LEU A 570 -8.04 -18.26 -25.37
C LEU A 570 -9.32 -17.49 -25.05
N LEU A 571 -10.43 -18.19 -24.81
CA LEU A 571 -11.70 -17.59 -24.41
C LEU A 571 -11.53 -16.81 -23.10
N THR A 572 -10.89 -17.39 -22.09
CA THR A 572 -10.58 -16.68 -20.82
C THR A 572 -9.70 -15.47 -21.04
N ALA A 573 -8.68 -15.55 -21.92
CA ALA A 573 -7.83 -14.42 -22.25
C ALA A 573 -8.61 -13.26 -22.89
N LEU A 574 -9.45 -13.57 -23.88
CA LEU A 574 -10.31 -12.60 -24.59
C LEU A 574 -11.33 -11.95 -23.64
N GLU A 575 -11.99 -12.77 -22.82
CA GLU A 575 -12.95 -12.37 -21.80
C GLU A 575 -12.34 -11.39 -20.80
N LEU A 576 -11.21 -11.76 -20.18
CA LEU A 576 -10.51 -10.90 -19.20
C LEU A 576 -10.07 -9.60 -19.83
N THR A 577 -9.52 -9.64 -21.05
CA THR A 577 -9.12 -8.45 -21.79
C THR A 577 -10.32 -7.52 -21.98
N ARG A 578 -11.45 -8.04 -22.47
CA ARG A 578 -12.66 -7.24 -22.70
C ARG A 578 -13.27 -6.69 -21.42
N ALA A 579 -13.20 -7.44 -20.32
CA ALA A 579 -13.79 -7.07 -19.04
C ALA A 579 -12.95 -6.06 -18.26
N ASN A 580 -11.61 -6.15 -18.31
CA ASN A 580 -10.72 -5.50 -17.36
C ASN A 580 -9.67 -4.56 -18.01
N ALA A 581 -9.39 -4.61 -19.31
CA ALA A 581 -8.33 -3.78 -19.92
C ALA A 581 -8.57 -2.26 -19.78
N TRP A 582 -9.84 -1.83 -19.71
CA TRP A 582 -10.21 -0.43 -19.48
C TRP A 582 -9.69 0.15 -18.16
N MET A 583 -9.34 -0.71 -17.19
CA MET A 583 -8.81 -0.28 -15.90
C MET A 583 -7.38 0.27 -16.00
N VAL A 584 -6.63 -0.07 -17.06
CA VAL A 584 -5.26 0.38 -17.27
C VAL A 584 -5.27 1.72 -17.99
N LEU A 585 -5.17 2.78 -17.21
CA LEU A 585 -5.17 4.15 -17.67
C LEU A 585 -3.73 4.63 -17.88
N THR A 586 -3.49 5.23 -19.04
CA THR A 586 -2.18 5.73 -19.43
C THR A 586 -2.28 7.15 -19.92
N VAL A 587 -1.21 7.93 -19.77
CA VAL A 587 -1.08 9.30 -20.26
C VAL A 587 0.20 9.44 -21.08
N PRO A 588 0.31 10.41 -22.00
CA PRO A 588 1.59 10.75 -22.62
C PRO A 588 2.66 11.01 -21.55
N ALA A 589 3.89 10.52 -21.77
CA ALA A 589 4.97 10.72 -20.80
C ALA A 589 5.28 12.22 -20.60
N THR A 590 5.09 13.04 -21.64
CA THR A 590 5.21 14.50 -21.60
C THR A 590 4.21 15.17 -20.65
N ALA A 591 3.11 14.51 -20.27
CA ALA A 591 2.20 15.03 -19.23
C ALA A 591 2.85 15.06 -17.83
N MET A 592 3.97 14.35 -17.64
CA MET A 592 4.79 14.39 -16.42
C MET A 592 5.84 15.50 -16.45
N GLU A 593 5.93 16.27 -17.54
CA GLU A 593 6.92 17.34 -17.77
C GLU A 593 6.24 18.72 -17.71
N GLY A 594 7.02 19.81 -17.68
CA GLY A 594 6.52 21.19 -17.65
C GLY A 594 6.66 21.91 -16.29
N HIS A 595 6.37 23.21 -16.30
CA HIS A 595 6.50 24.10 -15.13
C HIS A 595 5.18 24.26 -14.38
N GLY A 596 5.26 24.41 -13.05
CA GLY A 596 4.10 24.64 -12.19
C GLY A 596 3.68 26.10 -12.06
N LEU A 597 2.68 26.35 -11.22
CA LEU A 597 2.20 27.70 -10.87
C LEU A 597 3.31 28.61 -10.30
N ILE A 598 4.37 28.02 -9.75
CA ILE A 598 5.52 28.74 -9.20
C ILE A 598 6.64 28.69 -10.24
N SER A 599 6.97 29.85 -10.81
CA SER A 599 7.86 29.99 -11.97
C SER A 599 9.34 30.12 -11.63
N ARG A 600 9.69 30.57 -10.42
CA ARG A 600 11.09 30.81 -10.03
C ARG A 600 11.69 29.54 -9.43
N GLU A 601 12.36 28.73 -10.23
CA GLU A 601 13.08 27.56 -9.71
C GLU A 601 14.30 27.99 -8.87
N PRO A 602 14.47 27.48 -7.63
CA PRO A 602 15.70 27.66 -6.86
C PRO A 602 16.92 27.12 -7.62
N ALA A 603 18.08 27.76 -7.47
CA ALA A 603 19.31 27.28 -8.10
C ALA A 603 19.78 25.97 -7.42
N PRO A 604 20.50 25.09 -8.13
CA PRO A 604 21.08 23.90 -7.51
C PRO A 604 22.01 24.26 -6.34
N GLY A 605 21.70 23.76 -5.14
CA GLY A 605 22.45 24.03 -3.91
C GLY A 605 21.84 25.11 -3.02
N ASP A 606 20.85 25.87 -3.51
CA ASP A 606 20.05 26.75 -2.67
C ASP A 606 19.32 25.94 -1.58
N PRO A 607 19.10 26.52 -0.38
CA PRO A 607 18.28 25.89 0.63
C PRO A 607 16.86 25.61 0.12
N VAL A 608 16.28 24.52 0.59
CA VAL A 608 14.96 24.06 0.14
C VAL A 608 13.91 25.13 0.40
N VAL A 609 13.28 25.60 -0.68
CA VAL A 609 12.19 26.56 -0.62
C VAL A 609 10.87 25.81 -0.41
N ARG A 610 10.09 26.21 0.59
CA ARG A 610 8.91 25.46 1.02
C ARG A 610 7.60 26.05 0.53
N ILE A 611 6.75 25.14 0.09
CA ILE A 611 5.39 25.40 -0.37
C ILE A 611 4.39 24.76 0.59
N TYR A 612 3.20 25.34 0.68
CA TYR A 612 2.02 24.70 1.24
C TYR A 612 0.95 24.56 0.17
N ARG A 613 0.53 23.31 -0.05
CA ARG A 613 -0.62 22.93 -0.86
C ARG A 613 -1.48 22.04 0.05
N PRO A 614 -2.74 22.41 0.36
CA PRO A 614 -3.65 21.56 1.12
C PRO A 614 -3.73 20.12 0.58
N PRO A 615 -3.58 19.07 1.41
CA PRO A 615 -3.49 17.69 0.93
C PRO A 615 -4.80 17.14 0.33
N GLU A 616 -5.89 17.91 0.41
CA GLU A 616 -7.22 17.57 -0.09
C GLU A 616 -7.24 17.40 -1.61
N ARG A 617 -7.63 16.21 -2.05
CA ARG A 617 -7.82 15.90 -3.48
C ARG A 617 -9.15 16.41 -4.05
N ALA A 618 -10.11 16.75 -3.18
CA ALA A 618 -11.42 17.26 -3.61
C ALA A 618 -11.34 18.68 -4.21
N TRP A 619 -10.20 19.35 -4.00
CA TRP A 619 -9.91 20.60 -4.68
C TRP A 619 -9.44 20.30 -6.10
N VAL A 620 -10.36 20.40 -7.06
CA VAL A 620 -10.16 20.32 -8.53
C VAL A 620 -11.03 21.39 -9.22
N PRO A 621 -10.84 21.68 -10.51
CA PRO A 621 -11.68 22.67 -11.21
C PRO A 621 -13.18 22.35 -11.11
N ALA A 622 -14.00 23.31 -10.68
CA ALA A 622 -15.44 23.08 -10.43
C ALA A 622 -16.20 22.64 -11.69
N GLU A 623 -15.74 23.06 -12.87
CA GLU A 623 -16.27 22.66 -14.17
C GLU A 623 -16.15 21.15 -14.44
N TRP A 624 -15.19 20.47 -13.80
CA TRP A 624 -15.00 19.03 -13.95
C TRP A 624 -16.16 18.22 -13.37
N ARG A 625 -16.75 18.72 -12.29
CA ARG A 625 -17.95 18.14 -11.68
C ARG A 625 -19.19 18.31 -12.57
N ALA A 626 -19.23 19.37 -13.37
CA ALA A 626 -20.34 19.69 -14.26
C ALA A 626 -20.26 18.97 -15.61
N ALA A 627 -19.06 18.63 -16.10
CA ALA A 627 -18.85 18.00 -17.40
C ALA A 627 -17.80 16.88 -17.37
N GLY A 628 -18.14 15.73 -17.96
CA GLY A 628 -17.21 14.64 -18.21
C GLY A 628 -16.28 14.91 -19.40
N SER A 629 -15.10 14.31 -19.40
CA SER A 629 -14.11 14.39 -20.50
C SER A 629 -13.44 13.03 -20.71
N ASN A 630 -13.17 12.67 -21.96
CA ASN A 630 -12.39 11.46 -22.29
C ASN A 630 -10.90 11.61 -21.97
N ASP A 631 -10.41 12.86 -21.93
CA ASP A 631 -9.03 13.20 -21.62
C ASP A 631 -8.81 13.57 -20.15
N ARG A 632 -9.86 13.43 -19.32
CA ARG A 632 -9.87 13.82 -17.90
C ARG A 632 -8.71 13.27 -17.09
N VAL A 633 -8.23 12.07 -17.43
CA VAL A 633 -7.05 11.48 -16.78
C VAL A 633 -5.80 12.31 -17.07
N THR A 634 -5.55 12.68 -18.33
CA THR A 634 -4.43 13.53 -18.73
C THR A 634 -4.56 14.93 -18.11
N GLU A 635 -5.76 15.52 -18.17
CA GLU A 635 -6.07 16.82 -17.54
C GLU A 635 -5.77 16.80 -16.04
N THR A 636 -6.17 15.72 -15.34
CA THR A 636 -5.90 15.54 -13.91
C THR A 636 -4.40 15.47 -13.63
N VAL A 637 -3.63 14.70 -14.41
CA VAL A 637 -2.18 14.61 -14.23
C VAL A 637 -1.49 15.96 -14.42
N GLN A 638 -1.88 16.70 -15.47
CA GLN A 638 -1.33 18.03 -15.74
C GLN A 638 -1.70 19.04 -14.64
N TRP A 639 -2.94 19.00 -14.16
CA TRP A 639 -3.41 19.86 -13.08
C TRP A 639 -2.73 19.53 -11.74
N ASP A 640 -2.62 18.25 -11.39
CA ASP A 640 -1.91 17.77 -10.21
C ASP A 640 -0.43 18.18 -10.28
N ARG A 641 0.22 18.05 -11.45
CA ARG A 641 1.60 18.52 -11.67
C ARG A 641 1.70 20.03 -11.48
N ALA A 642 0.85 20.81 -12.14
CA ALA A 642 0.90 22.27 -12.11
C ALA A 642 0.66 22.85 -10.71
N THR A 643 -0.17 22.16 -9.91
CA THR A 643 -0.45 22.48 -8.50
C THR A 643 0.46 21.75 -7.50
N LEU A 644 1.45 20.99 -7.98
CA LEU A 644 2.45 20.26 -7.20
C LEU A 644 1.86 19.18 -6.25
N TYR A 645 0.76 18.53 -6.63
CA TYR A 645 0.09 17.47 -5.88
C TYR A 645 0.83 16.13 -5.84
N PRO A 646 0.61 15.37 -4.76
CA PRO A 646 1.19 15.73 -3.50
C PRO A 646 2.73 15.73 -3.60
N HIS A 647 3.34 14.90 -4.47
CA HIS A 647 4.80 14.72 -4.59
C HIS A 647 5.42 15.28 -5.87
N PHE A 648 4.65 15.92 -6.76
CA PHE A 648 5.23 16.55 -7.95
C PHE A 648 6.27 17.64 -7.63
N HIS A 649 6.26 18.18 -6.40
CA HIS A 649 7.31 19.05 -5.87
C HIS A 649 8.70 18.40 -5.85
N LEU A 650 8.81 17.06 -5.77
CA LEU A 650 10.11 16.34 -5.73
C LEU A 650 10.88 16.38 -7.05
N GLN A 651 10.23 16.73 -8.16
CA GLN A 651 10.89 16.82 -9.47
C GLN A 651 11.64 18.14 -9.68
N ALA A 652 11.58 19.06 -8.70
CA ALA A 652 12.31 20.32 -8.68
C ALA A 652 12.77 20.59 -7.22
N PRO A 653 13.63 21.59 -6.93
CA PRO A 653 14.18 21.80 -5.58
C PRO A 653 13.18 22.46 -4.59
N TRP A 654 11.90 22.10 -4.69
CA TRP A 654 10.83 22.54 -3.80
C TRP A 654 10.65 21.57 -2.64
N GLY A 655 10.34 22.09 -1.45
CA GLY A 655 9.83 21.30 -0.33
C GLY A 655 8.34 21.53 -0.14
N SER A 656 7.57 20.52 0.23
CA SER A 656 6.15 20.68 0.56
C SER A 656 5.90 20.37 2.04
N VAL A 657 5.41 21.35 2.79
CA VAL A 657 5.16 21.19 4.24
C VAL A 657 3.97 20.27 4.52
N ALA A 658 3.06 20.13 3.56
CA ALA A 658 1.86 19.28 3.66
C ALA A 658 2.01 17.92 2.96
N ALA A 659 3.06 17.72 2.16
CA ALA A 659 3.36 16.42 1.57
C ALA A 659 3.93 15.47 2.62
N GLN A 660 3.06 14.67 3.21
CA GLN A 660 3.41 13.69 4.23
C GLN A 660 3.57 12.30 3.61
N GLY A 661 4.37 11.44 4.24
CA GLY A 661 4.55 10.05 3.85
C GLY A 661 3.37 9.15 4.24
N THR A 662 3.59 7.84 4.16
CA THR A 662 2.61 6.82 4.58
C THR A 662 2.48 6.75 6.11
N LEU A 663 3.51 7.27 6.80
CA LEU A 663 3.59 7.45 8.25
C LEU A 663 3.87 8.93 8.55
N THR A 664 2.91 9.61 9.18
CA THR A 664 3.04 11.00 9.62
C THR A 664 3.31 11.05 11.13
N PRO A 665 4.36 11.75 11.60
CA PRO A 665 4.55 12.00 13.03
C PRO A 665 3.36 12.75 13.63
N ASP A 666 2.86 12.28 14.78
CA ASP A 666 1.66 12.85 15.40
C ASP A 666 1.84 14.34 15.74
N ASP A 667 3.00 14.72 16.27
CA ASP A 667 3.29 16.11 16.64
C ASP A 667 3.32 17.07 15.46
N TYR A 668 3.77 16.58 14.30
CA TYR A 668 3.75 17.36 13.06
C TYR A 668 2.33 17.52 12.55
N GLN A 669 1.51 16.47 12.65
CA GLN A 669 0.09 16.52 12.30
C GLN A 669 -0.69 17.43 13.25
N ALA A 670 -0.41 17.38 14.56
CA ALA A 670 -1.01 18.23 15.57
C ALA A 670 -0.67 19.71 15.34
N LEU A 671 0.57 20.02 14.96
CA LEU A 671 1.00 21.38 14.61
C LEU A 671 0.23 21.95 13.41
N LEU A 672 0.10 21.17 12.33
CA LEU A 672 -0.70 21.58 11.16
C LEU A 672 -2.21 21.59 11.44
N GLY A 673 -2.67 20.84 12.45
CA GLY A 673 -4.05 20.78 12.88
C GLY A 673 -4.48 21.94 13.80
N VAL A 674 -3.55 22.80 14.24
CA VAL A 674 -3.90 24.05 14.90
C VAL A 674 -4.49 24.97 13.85
N GLY A 675 -5.77 25.34 13.95
CA GLY A 675 -6.46 26.16 12.95
C GLY A 675 -7.97 26.13 13.13
N ASP A 676 -8.69 26.53 12.08
CA ASP A 676 -10.16 26.58 12.05
C ASP A 676 -10.82 25.25 11.63
N GLY A 677 -10.01 24.20 11.47
CA GLY A 677 -10.45 22.88 11.01
C GLY A 677 -10.39 22.70 9.49
N ARG A 678 -10.32 23.78 8.71
CA ARG A 678 -10.19 23.75 7.26
C ARG A 678 -8.77 24.08 6.81
N ASP A 679 -8.13 25.06 7.45
CA ASP A 679 -6.75 25.46 7.23
C ASP A 679 -5.92 25.39 8.52
N PRO A 680 -4.60 25.12 8.40
CA PRO A 680 -3.67 25.40 9.47
C PRO A 680 -3.66 26.89 9.80
N HIS A 681 -3.39 27.21 11.06
CA HIS A 681 -3.20 28.57 11.51
C HIS A 681 -1.94 29.17 10.83
N PRO A 682 -1.95 30.44 10.39
CA PRO A 682 -0.82 31.06 9.70
C PRO A 682 0.52 30.90 10.42
N ALA A 683 0.52 31.04 11.76
CA ALA A 683 1.72 30.85 12.58
C ALA A 683 2.36 29.45 12.42
N ALA A 684 1.57 28.40 12.17
CA ALA A 684 2.10 27.05 11.92
C ALA A 684 2.87 27.01 10.60
N LEU A 685 2.28 27.53 9.51
CA LEU A 685 2.93 27.52 8.19
C LEU A 685 4.17 28.42 8.13
N GLU A 686 4.10 29.59 8.78
CA GLU A 686 5.22 30.52 8.91
C GLU A 686 6.39 29.87 9.66
N LEU A 687 6.12 29.24 10.82
CA LEU A 687 7.13 28.51 11.60
C LEU A 687 7.80 27.42 10.75
N LEU A 688 7.02 26.68 9.95
CA LEU A 688 7.54 25.65 9.05
C LEU A 688 8.31 26.22 7.83
N GLY A 689 8.44 27.55 7.72
CA GLY A 689 9.22 28.23 6.69
C GLY A 689 8.51 28.28 5.34
N THR A 690 7.18 28.28 5.32
CA THR A 690 6.39 28.27 4.08
C THR A 690 6.50 29.60 3.34
N SER A 691 7.27 29.64 2.25
CA SER A 691 7.46 30.85 1.43
C SER A 691 6.38 31.01 0.36
N TYR A 692 5.79 29.91 -0.10
CA TYR A 692 4.78 29.92 -1.15
C TYR A 692 3.55 29.12 -0.75
N LEU A 693 2.37 29.57 -1.17
CA LEU A 693 1.11 28.87 -0.95
C LEU A 693 0.45 28.60 -2.30
N VAL A 694 -0.05 27.39 -2.52
CA VAL A 694 -0.87 27.02 -3.68
C VAL A 694 -2.25 26.71 -3.13
N LEU A 695 -3.20 27.62 -3.37
CA LEU A 695 -4.53 27.62 -2.76
C LEU A 695 -5.65 27.71 -3.82
N PRO A 696 -6.88 27.27 -3.49
CA PRO A 696 -8.04 27.44 -4.37
C PRO A 696 -8.26 28.90 -4.78
N ASP A 697 -8.74 29.10 -6.01
CA ASP A 697 -9.13 30.44 -6.48
C ASP A 697 -10.15 31.08 -5.52
N GLY A 698 -9.95 32.35 -5.19
CA GLY A 698 -10.77 33.10 -4.24
C GLY A 698 -10.40 32.92 -2.76
N ARG A 699 -9.59 31.92 -2.40
CA ARG A 699 -9.09 31.76 -1.02
C ARG A 699 -8.02 32.81 -0.74
N ARG A 700 -8.26 33.69 0.23
CA ARG A 700 -7.28 34.66 0.73
C ARG A 700 -6.47 34.05 1.88
N TRP A 701 -5.24 34.54 2.05
CA TRP A 701 -4.37 34.13 3.14
C TRP A 701 -3.77 35.35 3.85
N PRO A 702 -3.75 35.40 5.19
CA PRO A 702 -3.14 36.51 5.93
C PRO A 702 -1.64 36.62 5.64
N ASN A 703 -1.11 37.86 5.53
CA ASN A 703 0.31 38.13 5.28
C ASN A 703 0.88 37.45 4.01
N ALA A 704 0.03 37.24 3.01
CA ALA A 704 0.44 36.72 1.72
C ALA A 704 -0.14 37.55 0.58
N ARG A 705 0.63 37.66 -0.49
CA ARG A 705 0.27 38.37 -1.72
C ARG A 705 0.29 37.42 -2.91
N PRO A 706 -0.58 37.60 -3.92
CA PRO A 706 -0.55 36.77 -5.12
C PRO A 706 0.79 36.94 -5.85
N LEU A 707 1.39 35.82 -6.29
CA LEU A 707 2.73 35.80 -6.89
C LEU A 707 2.83 36.59 -8.22
N SER A 708 1.82 36.51 -9.06
CA SER A 708 1.73 37.27 -10.33
C SER A 708 0.30 37.32 -10.86
N ALA A 709 0.10 38.06 -11.96
CA ALA A 709 -1.09 37.92 -12.80
C ALA A 709 -1.15 36.50 -13.40
N ARG A 710 -2.36 36.00 -13.67
CA ARG A 710 -2.59 34.67 -14.24
C ARG A 710 -1.95 34.60 -15.63
N ARG A 711 -1.07 33.61 -15.84
CA ARG A 711 -0.44 33.35 -17.15
C ARG A 711 -1.39 32.53 -18.02
N SER A 712 -1.28 32.69 -19.34
CA SER A 712 -1.94 31.79 -20.28
C SER A 712 -1.42 30.37 -20.04
N GLY A 713 -2.34 29.44 -19.74
CA GLY A 713 -1.99 28.04 -19.40
C GLY A 713 -1.85 27.73 -17.90
N ASP A 714 -2.01 28.70 -16.99
CA ASP A 714 -2.10 28.40 -15.56
C ASP A 714 -3.34 27.52 -15.27
N PRO A 715 -3.23 26.53 -14.35
CA PRO A 715 -4.35 25.66 -14.02
C PRO A 715 -5.57 26.44 -13.53
N ALA A 716 -6.76 26.02 -13.99
CA ALA A 716 -8.03 26.55 -13.53
C ALA A 716 -8.24 26.25 -12.03
N GLY A 717 -8.91 27.17 -11.32
CA GLY A 717 -9.32 26.98 -9.93
C GLY A 717 -8.19 27.01 -8.88
N ALA A 718 -6.97 27.41 -9.26
CA ALA A 718 -5.82 27.45 -8.37
C ALA A 718 -4.95 28.69 -8.57
N ARG A 719 -4.41 29.23 -7.47
CA ARG A 719 -3.53 30.40 -7.46
C ARG A 719 -2.35 30.23 -6.52
N ALA A 720 -1.19 30.74 -6.95
CA ALA A 720 0.02 30.82 -6.14
C ALA A 720 0.13 32.17 -5.41
N TRP A 721 0.61 32.11 -4.18
CA TRP A 721 0.85 33.24 -3.29
C TRP A 721 2.26 33.17 -2.73
N ILE A 722 2.84 34.34 -2.41
CA ILE A 722 4.07 34.48 -1.63
C ILE A 722 3.66 34.87 -0.21
N SER A 723 4.21 34.18 0.78
CA SER A 723 4.09 34.56 2.19
C SER A 723 5.29 35.42 2.61
N ASP A 724 5.01 36.58 3.20
CA ASP A 724 6.05 37.48 3.73
C ASP A 724 6.48 37.10 5.15
N GLY A 725 5.79 36.15 5.79
CA GLY A 725 5.96 35.75 7.19
C GLY A 725 6.81 34.48 7.41
N ALA A 726 7.44 33.92 6.38
CA ALA A 726 8.20 32.68 6.50
C ALA A 726 9.39 32.82 7.48
N TYR A 727 9.62 31.79 8.30
CA TYR A 727 10.81 31.70 9.13
C TYR A 727 12.02 31.27 8.29
N PRO A 728 13.25 31.73 8.63
CA PRO A 728 14.46 31.30 7.94
C PRO A 728 14.72 29.80 8.17
N ARG A 729 15.62 29.22 7.35
CA ARG A 729 15.99 27.79 7.48
C ARG A 729 16.71 27.47 8.79
N ALA A 730 17.44 28.45 9.34
CA ALA A 730 18.07 28.41 10.65
C ALA A 730 18.03 29.82 11.26
N TRP A 731 17.93 29.92 12.59
CA TRP A 731 18.03 31.18 13.33
C TRP A 731 18.54 30.94 14.75
N VAL A 732 18.89 32.03 15.44
CA VAL A 732 19.36 32.00 16.82
C VAL A 732 18.29 32.56 17.74
N VAL A 733 18.16 31.98 18.93
CA VAL A 733 17.38 32.53 20.03
C VAL A 733 18.17 32.48 21.34
N HIS A 734 17.92 33.45 22.22
CA HIS A 734 18.46 33.45 23.58
C HIS A 734 17.39 33.23 24.65
N ASN A 735 16.12 33.45 24.34
CA ASN A 735 15.02 33.16 25.25
C ASN A 735 14.54 31.72 25.04
N VAL A 736 14.98 30.82 25.91
CA VAL A 736 14.65 29.39 25.82
C VAL A 736 13.76 29.00 26.99
N GLU A 737 12.57 28.48 26.67
CA GLU A 737 11.66 27.90 27.63
C GLU A 737 11.80 26.38 27.63
N GLN A 738 11.94 25.77 28.81
CA GLN A 738 12.11 24.33 28.94
C GLN A 738 10.76 23.65 29.22
N TRP A 739 10.39 22.69 28.36
CA TRP A 739 9.22 21.82 28.55
C TRP A 739 9.67 20.38 28.87
N PRO A 740 8.88 19.62 29.65
CA PRO A 740 9.16 18.21 29.85
C PRO A 740 8.97 17.42 28.56
N LEU A 741 9.87 16.48 28.29
CA LEU A 741 9.68 15.46 27.25
C LEU A 741 8.35 14.72 27.49
N THR A 742 7.52 14.67 26.46
CA THR A 742 6.19 14.05 26.53
C THR A 742 6.04 12.97 25.47
N ASP A 743 6.12 11.70 25.90
CA ASP A 743 5.85 10.52 25.08
C ASP A 743 4.44 10.01 25.40
N SER A 744 3.41 10.70 24.86
CA SER A 744 2.02 10.31 25.05
C SER A 744 1.43 9.70 23.79
N THR A 745 0.66 8.61 23.94
CA THR A 745 -0.14 7.99 22.89
C THR A 745 -1.53 8.62 22.75
N ASP A 746 -1.84 9.65 23.54
CA ASP A 746 -3.11 10.40 23.47
C ASP A 746 -3.01 11.58 22.47
N PRO A 747 -3.78 11.56 21.37
CA PRO A 747 -3.77 12.63 20.38
C PRO A 747 -4.27 13.99 20.91
N ALA A 748 -4.96 14.03 22.06
CA ALA A 748 -5.33 15.29 22.71
C ALA A 748 -4.11 16.03 23.28
N VAL A 749 -3.10 15.30 23.76
CA VAL A 749 -1.89 15.88 24.36
C VAL A 749 -1.08 16.61 23.29
N ALA A 750 -0.80 15.97 22.16
CA ALA A 750 -0.06 16.60 21.06
C ALA A 750 -0.77 17.86 20.53
N ARG A 751 -2.10 17.81 20.37
CA ARG A 751 -2.92 18.97 19.94
C ARG A 751 -2.88 20.11 20.95
N ARG A 752 -2.97 19.80 22.25
CA ARG A 752 -2.88 20.82 23.32
C ARG A 752 -1.51 21.49 23.31
N LEU A 753 -0.44 20.71 23.26
CA LEU A 753 0.94 21.23 23.23
C LEU A 753 1.21 22.06 21.97
N ALA A 754 0.71 21.63 20.80
CA ALA A 754 0.82 22.39 19.56
C ALA A 754 0.09 23.74 19.65
N ARG A 755 -1.13 23.76 20.21
CA ARG A 755 -1.87 25.00 20.47
C ARG A 755 -1.16 25.90 21.48
N GLN A 756 -0.64 25.33 22.58
CA GLN A 756 0.09 26.08 23.60
C GLN A 756 1.40 26.68 23.06
N LEU A 757 2.08 25.99 22.14
CA LEU A 757 3.29 26.50 21.49
C LEU A 757 2.98 27.73 20.62
N LEU A 758 1.99 27.60 19.72
CA LEU A 758 1.69 28.63 18.73
C LEU A 758 0.86 29.79 19.29
N LEU A 759 -0.06 29.48 20.21
CA LEU A 759 -1.10 30.36 20.73
C LEU A 759 -1.20 30.30 22.27
N PRO A 760 -0.12 30.55 23.03
CA PRO A 760 -0.20 30.60 24.49
C PRO A 760 -1.23 31.64 24.95
N GLY A 761 -2.20 31.22 25.76
CA GLY A 761 -3.32 32.07 26.19
C GLY A 761 -4.16 32.62 25.03
N GLY A 762 -4.15 31.96 23.86
CA GLY A 762 -4.85 32.40 22.65
C GLY A 762 -4.11 33.48 21.85
N ARG A 763 -2.93 33.91 22.27
CA ARG A 763 -2.13 34.93 21.59
C ARG A 763 -0.98 34.31 20.81
N ARG A 764 -0.72 34.81 19.60
CA ARG A 764 0.40 34.35 18.77
C ARG A 764 1.74 34.56 19.49
N ARG A 765 2.51 33.48 19.62
CA ARG A 765 3.90 33.51 20.09
C ARG A 765 4.84 33.82 18.93
N ASP A 766 5.83 34.69 19.15
CA ASP A 766 6.95 34.86 18.21
C ASP A 766 8.10 33.91 18.58
N LEU A 767 8.35 32.95 17.70
CA LEU A 767 9.40 31.95 17.88
C LEU A 767 10.70 32.34 17.16
N ARG A 768 10.76 33.55 16.58
CA ARG A 768 12.02 34.11 16.04
C ARG A 768 12.96 34.57 17.14
N THR A 769 12.40 34.99 18.27
CA THR A 769 13.14 35.52 19.42
C THR A 769 13.09 34.58 20.63
N SER A 770 12.24 33.55 20.59
CA SER A 770 12.11 32.54 21.64
C SER A 770 12.02 31.13 21.07
N ALA A 771 12.39 30.12 21.86
CA ALA A 771 12.10 28.72 21.51
C ALA A 771 11.67 27.92 22.73
N VAL A 772 10.93 26.85 22.47
CA VAL A 772 10.63 25.82 23.46
C VAL A 772 11.56 24.65 23.23
N VAL A 773 12.26 24.19 24.27
CA VAL A 773 13.12 23.01 24.24
C VAL A 773 12.52 21.92 25.12
N GLU A 774 12.29 20.76 24.52
CA GLU A 774 11.84 19.58 25.25
C GLU A 774 13.04 18.77 25.73
N SER A 775 13.12 18.58 27.04
CA SER A 775 14.22 17.83 27.67
C SER A 775 13.77 17.14 28.96
N ASP A 776 14.62 16.26 29.47
CA ASP A 776 14.42 15.67 30.80
C ASP A 776 14.56 16.80 31.84
N PRO A 777 13.58 17.00 32.74
CA PRO A 777 13.63 18.05 33.76
C PRO A 777 14.88 18.00 34.65
N ARG A 778 15.52 16.84 34.76
CA ARG A 778 16.77 16.65 35.53
C ARG A 778 18.00 17.23 34.84
N HIS A 779 17.91 17.55 33.55
CA HIS A 779 18.99 18.16 32.78
C HIS A 779 18.61 19.61 32.47
N ALA A 780 19.21 20.56 33.18
CA ALA A 780 19.02 21.97 32.91
C ALA A 780 19.56 22.32 31.51
N SER A 781 18.79 23.12 30.77
CA SER A 781 19.30 23.69 29.51
C SER A 781 20.45 24.65 29.81
N PRO A 782 21.47 24.75 28.93
CA PRO A 782 22.52 25.76 29.07
C PRO A 782 21.93 27.17 29.18
N GLU A 783 22.48 27.98 30.10
CA GLU A 783 22.08 29.37 30.23
C GLU A 783 22.38 30.14 28.95
N CYS A 784 21.37 30.79 28.41
CA CYS A 784 21.47 31.70 27.28
C CYS A 784 21.13 33.11 27.79
N SER A 785 21.92 34.10 27.39
CA SER A 785 21.65 35.50 27.73
C SER A 785 21.53 36.29 26.43
N PRO A 786 20.54 37.19 26.31
CA PRO A 786 20.44 38.05 25.14
C PRO A 786 21.71 38.91 25.02
N PRO A 787 22.23 39.12 23.81
CA PRO A 787 23.39 39.96 23.58
C PRO A 787 23.04 41.43 23.86
N ASP A 788 24.08 42.25 24.09
CA ASP A 788 23.93 43.69 24.22
C ASP A 788 23.24 44.25 22.94
N PRO A 789 22.17 45.07 23.06
CA PRO A 789 21.54 45.71 21.91
C PRO A 789 22.50 46.52 21.02
N ALA A 790 23.63 46.97 21.54
CA ALA A 790 24.68 47.67 20.79
C ALA A 790 25.66 46.72 20.07
N ALA A 791 25.61 45.42 20.32
CA ALA A 791 26.49 44.44 19.69
C ALA A 791 26.17 44.24 18.19
N PRO A 792 27.15 43.84 17.37
CA PRO A 792 26.91 43.52 15.97
C PRO A 792 25.86 42.40 15.82
N PRO A 793 25.03 42.43 14.76
CA PRO A 793 24.01 41.42 14.54
C PRO A 793 24.64 40.04 14.41
N GLU A 794 24.03 39.07 15.10
CA GLU A 794 24.40 37.66 14.96
C GLU A 794 24.05 37.14 13.57
N VAL A 795 24.84 36.18 13.09
CA VAL A 795 24.66 35.57 11.77
C VAL A 795 24.30 34.10 11.97
N CYS A 796 23.29 33.63 11.25
CA CYS A 796 22.96 32.21 11.19
C CYS A 796 22.44 31.89 9.79
N GLN A 797 23.30 31.30 8.97
CA GLN A 797 23.02 31.09 7.56
C GLN A 797 23.34 29.65 7.15
N VAL A 798 22.37 29.00 6.51
CA VAL A 798 22.60 27.71 5.86
C VAL A 798 23.45 27.94 4.62
N THR A 799 24.62 27.30 4.57
CA THR A 799 25.56 27.39 3.45
C THR A 799 25.44 26.22 2.49
N THR A 800 25.02 25.05 2.97
CA THR A 800 24.82 23.85 2.13
C THR A 800 23.67 23.01 2.69
N GLU A 801 22.75 22.57 1.82
CA GLU A 801 21.70 21.61 2.14
C GLU A 801 21.74 20.44 1.14
N ARG A 802 21.93 19.22 1.64
CA ARG A 802 21.90 17.98 0.86
C ARG A 802 21.03 16.93 1.59
N PRO A 803 20.54 15.89 0.89
CA PRO A 803 19.86 14.76 1.54
C PRO A 803 20.67 14.19 2.72
N GLY A 804 20.20 14.45 3.94
CA GLY A 804 20.85 13.98 5.17
C GLY A 804 22.05 14.78 5.65
N ARG A 805 22.32 15.98 5.10
CA ARG A 805 23.41 16.85 5.59
C ARG A 805 23.05 18.33 5.45
N LEU A 806 23.25 19.09 6.53
CA LEU A 806 23.03 20.53 6.60
C LEU A 806 24.29 21.19 7.17
N GLU A 807 24.76 22.26 6.53
CA GLU A 807 25.87 23.08 7.02
C GLU A 807 25.39 24.50 7.27
N VAL A 808 25.78 25.04 8.43
CA VAL A 808 25.33 26.34 8.93
C VAL A 808 26.54 27.11 9.45
N GLU A 809 26.73 28.33 8.96
CA GLU A 809 27.67 29.28 9.55
C GLU A 809 26.94 30.12 10.57
N VAL A 810 27.51 30.18 11.79
CA VAL A 810 26.87 30.80 12.94
C VAL A 810 27.87 31.73 13.64
N GLN A 811 27.52 33.00 13.79
CA GLN A 811 28.26 33.99 14.56
C GLN A 811 27.40 34.43 15.75
N LEU A 812 27.85 34.12 16.96
CA LEU A 812 27.17 34.46 18.21
C LEU A 812 27.96 35.46 19.04
N GLN A 813 27.27 36.44 19.63
CA GLN A 813 27.85 37.39 20.58
C GLN A 813 27.77 36.86 22.02
N SER A 814 26.72 36.08 22.32
CA SER A 814 26.53 35.41 23.61
C SER A 814 26.10 33.95 23.39
N ALA A 815 26.10 33.13 24.43
CA ALA A 815 25.58 31.77 24.32
C ALA A 815 24.10 31.78 23.88
N GLY A 816 23.76 30.92 22.93
CA GLY A 816 22.44 30.89 22.30
C GLY A 816 22.08 29.53 21.74
N LEU A 817 20.79 29.35 21.44
CA LEU A 817 20.25 28.18 20.79
C LEU A 817 20.10 28.43 19.29
N VAL A 818 20.79 27.65 18.47
CA VAL A 818 20.56 27.59 17.03
C VAL A 818 19.37 26.68 16.77
N VAL A 819 18.26 27.23 16.29
CA VAL A 819 17.09 26.47 15.86
C VAL A 819 17.22 26.20 14.37
N LEU A 820 17.15 24.92 14.00
CA LEU A 820 17.17 24.47 12.62
C LEU A 820 15.74 24.06 12.24
N SER A 821 15.22 24.64 11.16
CA SER A 821 13.89 24.31 10.63
C SER A 821 13.92 22.96 9.90
N GLN A 822 14.34 21.92 10.60
CA GLN A 822 14.66 20.59 10.12
C GLN A 822 14.07 19.62 11.14
N ARG A 823 13.42 18.56 10.68
CA ARG A 823 12.69 17.68 11.60
C ARG A 823 13.64 17.04 12.62
N TYR A 824 13.26 17.08 13.89
CA TYR A 824 13.93 16.33 14.94
C TYR A 824 13.80 14.82 14.71
N ASP A 825 14.92 14.11 14.75
CA ASP A 825 14.99 12.65 14.75
C ASP A 825 16.28 12.23 15.48
N ILE A 826 16.21 11.12 16.21
CA ILE A 826 17.34 10.58 16.98
C ILE A 826 18.54 10.15 16.12
N GLY A 827 18.35 10.02 14.81
CA GLY A 827 19.40 9.65 13.86
C GLY A 827 20.32 10.80 13.44
N TRP A 828 20.05 12.04 13.88
CA TRP A 828 20.89 13.18 13.56
C TRP A 828 22.06 13.35 14.53
N ILE A 829 23.19 13.78 13.99
CA ILE A 829 24.42 14.09 14.72
C ILE A 829 24.84 15.51 14.34
N ALA A 830 25.13 16.35 15.33
CA ALA A 830 25.67 17.69 15.13
C ALA A 830 27.13 17.74 15.55
N GLU A 831 27.95 18.36 14.70
CA GLU A 831 29.35 18.67 14.97
C GLU A 831 29.57 20.15 14.73
N ALA A 832 30.20 20.87 15.66
CA ALA A 832 30.58 22.26 15.43
C ALA A 832 32.09 22.44 15.54
N ARG A 833 32.61 23.38 14.76
CA ARG A 833 33.99 23.85 14.83
C ARG A 833 33.99 25.34 15.15
N THR A 834 34.69 25.73 16.22
CA THR A 834 34.85 27.13 16.62
C THR A 834 36.21 27.64 16.15
N GLY A 835 36.25 28.55 15.17
CA GLY A 835 37.52 29.03 14.60
C GLY A 835 38.42 27.91 14.04
N SER A 836 39.66 27.81 14.51
CA SER A 836 40.65 26.78 14.11
C SER A 836 40.62 25.51 14.98
N SER A 837 39.69 25.41 15.93
CA SER A 837 39.60 24.25 16.83
C SER A 837 39.20 22.95 16.10
N ALA A 838 39.40 21.80 16.76
CA ALA A 838 38.89 20.53 16.28
C ALA A 838 37.35 20.51 16.34
N ARG A 839 36.72 19.78 15.40
CA ARG A 839 35.27 19.54 15.45
C ARG A 839 34.91 18.80 16.73
N ARG A 840 33.87 19.28 17.41
CA ARG A 840 33.30 18.65 18.59
C ARG A 840 31.85 18.27 18.32
N GLN A 841 31.46 17.08 18.75
CA GLN A 841 30.07 16.65 18.68
C GLN A 841 29.26 17.42 19.73
N ILE A 842 28.11 17.95 19.32
CA ILE A 842 27.20 18.73 20.17
C ILE A 842 25.84 18.02 20.24
N PRO A 843 25.22 17.92 21.43
CA PRO A 843 23.88 17.35 21.56
C PRO A 843 22.83 18.12 20.74
N ILE A 844 21.98 17.40 20.04
CA ILE A 844 20.79 17.96 19.38
C ILE A 844 19.61 17.81 20.35
N VAL A 845 18.91 18.90 20.61
CA VAL A 845 17.67 18.93 21.39
C VAL A 845 16.45 19.07 20.49
N ARG A 846 15.28 18.67 21.01
CA ARG A 846 14.00 18.84 20.34
C ARG A 846 13.48 20.24 20.61
N ALA A 847 13.44 21.08 19.58
CA ALA A 847 12.98 22.46 19.64
C ALA A 847 11.61 22.62 18.99
N ASN A 848 10.77 23.50 19.54
CA ASN A 848 9.48 23.91 18.97
C ASN A 848 8.62 22.73 18.48
N ARG A 849 8.52 21.67 19.30
CA ARG A 849 7.85 20.38 19.03
C ARG A 849 8.44 19.54 17.90
N VAL A 850 8.81 20.10 16.76
CA VAL A 850 9.14 19.30 15.56
C VAL A 850 10.54 19.56 15.01
N MET A 851 11.24 20.56 15.52
CA MET A 851 12.50 21.07 14.98
C MET A 851 13.71 20.63 15.81
N GLN A 852 14.90 20.84 15.26
CA GLN A 852 16.17 20.59 15.95
C GLN A 852 16.68 21.89 16.58
N GLY A 853 17.32 21.76 17.75
CA GLY A 853 18.05 22.82 18.41
C GLY A 853 19.47 22.38 18.77
N VAL A 854 20.44 23.30 18.67
CA VAL A 854 21.84 23.08 19.07
C VAL A 854 22.30 24.28 19.89
N PHE A 855 22.72 24.06 21.14
CA PHE A 855 23.29 25.12 21.97
C PHE A 855 24.75 25.36 21.57
N LEU A 856 25.10 26.62 21.32
CA LEU A 856 26.46 27.04 21.00
C LEU A 856 26.89 28.19 21.93
N PRO A 857 28.16 28.23 22.36
CA PRO A 857 28.70 29.38 23.09
C PRO A 857 28.92 30.57 22.15
N ALA A 858 29.26 31.73 22.70
CA ALA A 858 29.69 32.88 21.90
C ALA A 858 30.87 32.54 20.97
N GLY A 859 30.92 33.15 19.77
CA GLY A 859 31.99 32.99 18.79
C GLY A 859 31.51 32.62 17.39
N HIS A 860 32.47 32.39 16.49
CA HIS A 860 32.25 31.94 15.11
C HIS A 860 32.28 30.40 15.02
N HIS A 861 31.21 29.80 14.55
CA HIS A 861 31.02 28.36 14.48
C HIS A 861 30.60 27.91 13.08
N HIS A 862 31.29 26.89 12.57
CA HIS A 862 30.83 26.10 11.44
C HIS A 862 30.13 24.85 11.98
N LEU A 863 28.81 24.81 11.89
CA LEU A 863 27.95 23.73 12.36
C LEU A 863 27.59 22.79 11.19
N VAL A 864 27.87 21.50 11.35
CA VAL A 864 27.53 20.44 10.41
C VAL A 864 26.60 19.45 11.08
N VAL A 865 25.42 19.25 10.49
CA VAL A 865 24.40 18.33 10.99
C VAL A 865 24.20 17.23 9.96
N THR A 866 24.41 15.97 10.35
CA THR A 866 24.39 14.80 9.45
C THR A 866 23.44 13.72 9.96
N PHE A 867 22.64 13.14 9.08
CA PHE A 867 21.72 12.05 9.38
C PHE A 867 22.44 10.70 9.22
N ALA A 868 22.78 10.10 10.35
CA ALA A 868 23.50 8.83 10.43
C ALA A 868 22.92 7.95 11.56
N PRO A 869 21.71 7.38 11.37
CA PRO A 869 21.05 6.60 12.41
C PRO A 869 21.85 5.34 12.77
N ARG A 870 22.36 5.26 14.00
CA ARG A 870 23.15 4.10 14.48
C ARG A 870 22.41 2.77 14.36
N ALA A 871 21.10 2.77 14.60
CA ALA A 871 20.26 1.57 14.47
C ALA A 871 20.24 1.02 13.04
N LEU A 872 20.41 1.87 12.02
CA LEU A 872 20.48 1.44 10.63
C LEU A 872 21.74 0.61 10.36
N GLY A 873 22.88 0.98 10.96
CA GLY A 873 24.13 0.22 10.80
C GLY A 873 23.98 -1.23 11.27
N TRP A 874 23.42 -1.44 12.47
CA TRP A 874 23.16 -2.78 13.00
C TRP A 874 22.10 -3.55 12.20
N ALA A 875 21.03 -2.88 11.77
CA ALA A 875 20.00 -3.48 10.95
C ALA A 875 20.53 -3.89 9.56
N ALA A 876 21.36 -3.05 8.94
CA ALA A 876 22.02 -3.34 7.68
C ALA A 876 23.00 -4.52 7.81
N ALA A 877 23.83 -4.54 8.86
CA ALA A 877 24.74 -5.66 9.13
C ALA A 877 23.98 -6.98 9.34
N THR A 878 22.89 -6.95 10.11
CA THR A 878 22.03 -8.12 10.35
C THR A 878 21.42 -8.64 9.04
N SER A 879 20.85 -7.73 8.24
CA SER A 879 20.29 -8.06 6.93
C SER A 879 21.36 -8.64 5.99
N PHE A 880 22.53 -8.02 5.91
CA PHE A 880 23.64 -8.47 5.07
C PHE A 880 24.11 -9.89 5.43
N VAL A 881 24.37 -10.14 6.72
CA VAL A 881 24.77 -11.47 7.21
C VAL A 881 23.69 -12.51 6.91
N ALA A 882 22.42 -12.17 7.12
CA ALA A 882 21.30 -13.06 6.83
C ALA A 882 21.20 -13.39 5.32
N TRP A 883 21.38 -12.40 4.44
CA TRP A 883 21.39 -12.61 2.99
C TRP A 883 22.56 -13.48 2.56
N ALA A 884 23.78 -13.20 3.05
CA ALA A 884 24.97 -14.00 2.76
C ALA A 884 24.80 -15.46 3.20
N ALA A 885 24.34 -15.69 4.44
CA ALA A 885 24.09 -17.02 4.97
C ALA A 885 23.01 -17.77 4.16
N THR A 886 21.94 -17.07 3.76
CA THR A 886 20.87 -17.65 2.93
C THR A 886 21.37 -18.04 1.55
N LEU A 887 22.17 -17.18 0.90
CA LEU A 887 22.77 -17.46 -0.40
C LEU A 887 23.72 -18.66 -0.35
N ILE A 888 24.56 -18.75 0.69
CA ILE A 888 25.45 -19.89 0.93
C ILE A 888 24.63 -21.18 1.11
N ALA A 889 23.57 -21.15 1.93
CA ALA A 889 22.70 -22.31 2.15
C ALA A 889 22.02 -22.79 0.86
N LEU A 890 21.55 -21.85 0.02
CA LEU A 890 20.95 -22.15 -1.28
C LEU A 890 21.97 -22.72 -2.28
N ALA A 891 23.15 -22.12 -2.37
CA ALA A 891 24.23 -22.59 -3.24
C ALA A 891 24.72 -23.98 -2.83
N TRP A 892 24.90 -24.23 -1.53
CA TRP A 892 25.28 -25.53 -0.99
C TRP A 892 24.22 -26.59 -1.30
N HIS A 893 22.93 -26.26 -1.13
CA HIS A 893 21.84 -27.18 -1.47
C HIS A 893 21.82 -27.52 -2.96
N ALA A 894 21.99 -26.52 -3.83
CA ALA A 894 22.06 -26.71 -5.28
C ALA A 894 23.26 -27.59 -5.67
N TRP A 895 24.44 -27.33 -5.11
CA TRP A 895 25.66 -28.11 -5.35
C TRP A 895 25.50 -29.58 -4.92
N CYS A 896 25.01 -29.82 -3.70
CA CYS A 896 24.68 -31.15 -3.22
C CYS A 896 23.69 -31.87 -4.16
N GLY A 897 22.68 -31.17 -4.67
CA GLY A 897 21.71 -31.70 -5.62
C GLY A 897 22.33 -32.12 -6.96
N VAL A 898 23.21 -31.29 -7.52
CA VAL A 898 23.96 -31.61 -8.75
C VAL A 898 24.86 -32.83 -8.53
N ARG A 899 25.55 -32.89 -7.38
CA ARG A 899 26.45 -33.99 -7.05
C ARG A 899 25.71 -35.33 -6.93
N ARG A 900 24.55 -35.36 -6.27
CA ARG A 900 23.67 -36.55 -6.19
C ARG A 900 23.13 -36.99 -7.56
N ARG A 901 22.80 -36.04 -8.45
CA ARG A 901 22.37 -36.38 -9.82
C ARG A 901 23.52 -36.94 -10.65
N ARG A 902 24.72 -36.38 -10.52
CA ARG A 902 25.92 -36.89 -11.20
C ARG A 902 26.32 -38.28 -10.71
N SER A 903 26.22 -38.55 -9.41
CA SER A 903 26.46 -39.90 -8.88
C SER A 903 25.40 -40.90 -9.35
N ALA A 904 24.13 -40.51 -9.39
CA ALA A 904 23.05 -41.35 -9.93
C ALA A 904 23.21 -41.64 -11.43
N LEU A 905 23.73 -40.70 -12.22
CA LEU A 905 24.02 -40.88 -13.64
C LEU A 905 25.31 -41.67 -13.92
N ARG A 906 26.24 -41.76 -12.95
CA ARG A 906 27.50 -42.52 -13.07
C ARG A 906 27.38 -44.01 -12.76
N GLY A 907 26.19 -44.51 -12.41
CA GLY A 907 25.96 -45.95 -12.31
C GLY A 907 26.72 -46.66 -11.18
N ASP A 908 27.06 -45.97 -10.09
CA ASP A 908 27.63 -46.63 -8.91
C ASP A 908 26.49 -47.36 -8.17
N GLY A 909 26.24 -48.58 -8.61
CA GLY A 909 25.28 -49.50 -8.03
C GLY A 909 25.73 -49.95 -6.65
N ARG A 910 25.28 -49.26 -5.60
CA ARG A 910 24.99 -49.94 -4.34
C ARG A 910 23.47 -50.03 -4.19
N ARG A 911 22.95 -51.20 -4.53
CA ARG A 911 21.65 -51.68 -4.07
C ARG A 911 21.71 -51.71 -2.53
N GLU A 912 21.06 -50.77 -1.87
CA GLU A 912 20.63 -50.99 -0.48
C GLU A 912 19.25 -51.67 -0.48
N PRO A 913 18.97 -52.55 0.49
CA PRO A 913 17.82 -53.43 0.44
C PRO A 913 16.52 -52.65 0.62
N ALA A 914 15.50 -53.09 -0.11
CA ALA A 914 14.15 -52.61 0.02
C ALA A 914 13.59 -52.96 1.41
N GLU A 915 13.61 -52.01 2.34
CA GLU A 915 12.67 -52.03 3.46
C GLU A 915 11.36 -51.37 3.03
N TYR A 916 10.29 -52.13 3.25
CA TYR A 916 8.95 -51.97 2.73
C TYR A 916 8.26 -50.70 3.25
N ARG A 917 7.97 -49.81 2.28
CA ARG A 917 6.84 -48.86 2.12
C ARG A 917 6.09 -48.29 3.32
#